data_AF-A0A1J5SL29-F1
#
_entry.id   AF-A0A1J5SL29-F1
#
_cell.length_a   1.000
_cell.length_b   1.000
_cell.length_c   1.000
_cell.angle_alpha   90.00
_cell.angle_beta   90.00
_cell.angle_gamma   90.00
#
_symmetry.space_group_name_H-M   'P 1'
#
loop_
_entity.id
_entity.type
_entity.pdbx_description
1 polymer ?
#
loop_
_entity_poly.entity_id
_entity_poly.type
_entity_poly.pdbx_seq_one_letter_code
_entity_poly.pdbx_strand_id
1 'polypeptide(L)'
;MTTSPTAPLESLRGAIRRTLRMDETTLVDQLSALARFSPDQQASILRRARPLVQSVRDQRLKSGGIDAFLNTYDLSSREGIVLMCIAEALLRIPDADTVDRLIRDKIGSTEWEKRLGASHSLFVNASTWGLMLTGRIVNLAQQDDGFAATMKRLVARAGEPFIRQAVITAMRILGRQFVMGRAMPEALDRARGDEKQSYRHSYDMLGESARTAQDALHYFESYSGSIAAIGAASGGRPALEAPSISIKLSALHPRYEVAQEARVQAELFPAVKALAIKAREQNIGFTIDAEEVDRLEISLDLVAALAHDPELAGWEGLGLAVQAYQKRALPVIDWLAGMARHAERRLMVRLVKGAYWDAEIKMAQERGLSAYPVFTRKASTDVSYLACAKRLLADPQAFYPAFATHNAHTVAAIAEIAGDAPDWEYQRLHGMGEDLYGEVVGPLKWNRPCRIYAPVGTHEDLLAYLVRRLLENGANTSFVNRIADADLPLDDLLADPVERTLATASKPHPRIPLPDDLFGASRRNSQGLDMSDKPTLADFKAVLERSAAQEHLAAPVIAGQSRGGQAEPVTAPADHSRVVGRVVNASAQDVAEAMASARAAFPAWDATPAEHRAALLDKAADMFQANLQELMALIVLEGGRSQTDALSEVREAIDFLRYYAAQAREKFAAPIALPGPTGERNSLSLGGRGVFVCISPWNFPVAIFTGQIAAALAAGNAVAAKPAEQTPLTAALAVKLMHEAGIPGAVLQFLPGDGRIGAALVEDSRTAGVAFTGSTEVAKLIARSLAAKPGPIVPLIAETGGQNALIADSSALAEQVVRDVVLSAFNSAGQRCSALRVLFIQEDIADKVITMLKGAMAELVVGDPAEIRTDVGPVIDEEARQSLLAHAAKLDSFAKLIHVCDLAPEASPKGSYFAPRAYEIDGIHRLEREVFGPILHVVRWKSTELDQVCDAIAATGYGLTLGIHSRIDETVARITARLHVGNTYVNRNIVGAVVGVQPFGGEGLSGTGPKAGGPHYLYRFASERTLSVDTTAAGGNASLMSLDEQE
;
A
#
# COMPACT_ATOMS: atom_id res chain seq x y z
N MET A 1 16.31 22.48 -17.01
CA MET A 1 16.06 21.03 -16.83
C MET A 1 16.53 20.18 -17.99
N THR A 2 16.61 20.69 -19.21
CA THR A 2 17.30 20.01 -20.31
C THR A 2 18.80 20.04 -20.02
N THR A 3 19.28 19.02 -19.31
CA THR A 3 20.70 18.67 -19.35
C THR A 3 21.05 18.36 -20.79
N SER A 4 22.16 18.90 -21.30
CA SER A 4 22.59 18.55 -22.65
C SER A 4 22.62 17.02 -22.76
N PRO A 5 22.01 16.41 -23.80
CA PRO A 5 22.07 14.97 -23.98
C PRO A 5 23.50 14.47 -24.29
N THR A 6 24.47 15.39 -24.43
CA THR A 6 25.91 15.12 -24.46
C THR A 6 26.57 15.10 -23.08
N ALA A 7 25.81 15.34 -22.00
CA ALA A 7 26.32 15.23 -20.64
C ALA A 7 26.65 13.76 -20.31
N PRO A 8 27.59 13.50 -19.37
CA PRO A 8 27.87 12.16 -18.90
C PRO A 8 26.60 11.45 -18.41
N LEU A 9 26.43 10.17 -18.73
CA LEU A 9 25.22 9.40 -18.37
C LEU A 9 24.89 9.44 -16.88
N GLU A 10 25.91 9.48 -16.01
CA GLU A 10 25.72 9.60 -14.56
C GLU A 10 25.11 10.96 -14.15
N SER A 11 25.46 12.04 -14.83
CA SER A 11 24.84 13.37 -14.60
C SER A 11 23.36 13.37 -14.98
N LEU A 12 23.02 12.69 -16.08
CA LEU A 12 21.65 12.48 -16.56
C LEU A 12 20.85 11.59 -15.59
N ARG A 13 21.45 10.51 -15.06
CA ARG A 13 20.89 9.71 -13.95
C ARG A 13 20.62 10.55 -12.71
N GLY A 14 21.54 11.43 -12.34
CA GLY A 14 21.33 12.38 -11.24
C GLY A 14 20.13 13.31 -11.47
N ALA A 15 19.83 13.70 -12.71
CA ALA A 15 18.66 14.53 -13.02
C ALA A 15 17.34 13.76 -12.84
N ILE A 16 17.31 12.47 -13.18
CA ILE A 16 16.17 11.57 -12.91
C ILE A 16 15.89 11.54 -11.39
N ARG A 17 16.93 11.32 -10.56
CA ARG A 17 16.78 11.28 -9.09
C ARG A 17 16.30 12.60 -8.51
N ARG A 18 16.91 13.73 -8.90
CA ARG A 18 16.52 15.08 -8.41
C ARG A 18 15.08 15.46 -8.73
N THR A 19 14.49 14.89 -9.77
CA THR A 19 13.12 15.19 -10.20
C THR A 19 12.07 14.23 -9.64
N LEU A 20 12.49 13.14 -8.97
CA LEU A 20 11.59 12.12 -8.42
C LEU A 20 10.41 12.73 -7.65
N ARG A 21 10.69 13.64 -6.72
CA ARG A 21 9.66 14.29 -5.87
C ARG A 21 9.78 15.81 -5.85
N MET A 22 10.23 16.40 -6.96
CA MET A 22 10.31 17.86 -7.06
C MET A 22 8.94 18.52 -6.83
N ASP A 23 8.93 19.72 -6.28
CA ASP A 23 7.74 20.57 -6.17
C ASP A 23 6.99 20.63 -7.51
N GLU A 24 5.69 20.32 -7.47
CA GLU A 24 4.87 20.20 -8.67
C GLU A 24 4.67 21.55 -9.35
N THR A 25 4.55 22.65 -8.59
CA THR A 25 4.37 23.99 -9.17
C THR A 25 5.56 24.36 -10.05
N THR A 26 6.75 24.28 -9.46
CA THR A 26 8.03 24.59 -10.11
C THR A 26 8.22 23.78 -11.38
N LEU A 27 7.97 22.47 -11.31
CA LEU A 27 8.15 21.58 -12.44
C LEU A 27 7.11 21.84 -13.54
N VAL A 28 5.85 22.02 -13.18
CA VAL A 28 4.76 22.23 -14.15
C VAL A 28 4.94 23.54 -14.89
N ASP A 29 5.40 24.61 -14.25
CA ASP A 29 5.67 25.89 -14.93
C ASP A 29 6.81 25.75 -15.95
N GLN A 30 7.87 25.00 -15.61
CA GLN A 30 8.96 24.69 -16.54
C GLN A 30 8.48 23.85 -17.73
N LEU A 31 7.68 22.82 -17.48
CA LEU A 31 7.11 21.97 -18.54
C LEU A 31 6.11 22.75 -19.41
N SER A 32 5.35 23.67 -18.82
CA SER A 32 4.41 24.54 -19.55
C SER A 32 5.15 25.42 -20.55
N ALA A 33 6.30 25.99 -20.16
CA ALA A 33 7.14 26.78 -21.07
C ALA A 33 7.64 25.95 -22.28
N LEU A 34 8.00 24.69 -22.06
CA LEU A 34 8.43 23.77 -23.13
C LEU A 34 7.26 23.32 -24.01
N ALA A 35 6.10 23.04 -23.41
CA ALA A 35 4.91 22.53 -24.10
C ALA A 35 4.15 23.60 -24.90
N ARG A 36 4.31 24.89 -24.57
CA ARG A 36 3.54 26.00 -25.15
C ARG A 36 3.57 26.04 -26.68
N PHE A 37 2.44 26.37 -27.28
CA PHE A 37 2.27 26.57 -28.72
C PHE A 37 2.07 28.05 -29.04
N SER A 38 2.44 28.48 -30.25
CA SER A 38 2.03 29.80 -30.75
C SER A 38 0.52 29.84 -31.02
N PRO A 39 -0.11 31.03 -31.08
CA PRO A 39 -1.53 31.15 -31.42
C PRO A 39 -1.88 30.48 -32.76
N ASP A 40 -0.99 30.55 -33.75
CA ASP A 40 -1.20 29.92 -35.06
C ASP A 40 -1.16 28.39 -34.98
N GLN A 41 -0.21 27.85 -34.20
CA GLN A 41 -0.13 26.42 -33.92
C GLN A 41 -1.37 25.94 -33.17
N GLN A 42 -1.84 26.67 -32.16
CA GLN A 42 -3.07 26.35 -31.44
C GLN A 42 -4.28 26.32 -32.38
N ALA A 43 -4.43 27.33 -33.23
CA ALA A 43 -5.50 27.36 -34.23
C ALA A 43 -5.40 26.16 -35.21
N SER A 44 -4.19 25.78 -35.61
CA SER A 44 -3.95 24.58 -36.43
C SER A 44 -4.36 23.30 -35.72
N ILE A 45 -3.96 23.13 -34.46
CA ILE A 45 -4.32 21.98 -33.62
C ILE A 45 -5.84 21.86 -33.51
N LEU A 46 -6.53 22.97 -33.23
CA LEU A 46 -8.00 22.98 -33.13
C LEU A 46 -8.67 22.65 -34.46
N ARG A 47 -8.16 23.17 -35.60
CA ARG A 47 -8.68 22.82 -36.94
C ARG A 47 -8.54 21.33 -37.23
N ARG A 48 -7.46 20.68 -36.78
CA ARG A 48 -7.24 19.24 -36.94
C ARG A 48 -8.07 18.41 -35.95
N ALA A 49 -8.21 18.86 -34.71
CA ALA A 49 -8.85 18.10 -33.65
C ALA A 49 -10.38 18.11 -33.73
N ARG A 50 -11.01 19.23 -34.15
CA ARG A 50 -12.48 19.34 -34.23
C ARG A 50 -13.12 18.26 -35.11
N PRO A 51 -12.65 18.01 -36.36
CA PRO A 51 -13.21 16.94 -37.19
C PRO A 51 -13.06 15.54 -36.58
N LEU A 52 -11.94 15.28 -35.88
CA LEU A 52 -11.74 14.00 -35.20
C LEU A 52 -12.81 13.76 -34.12
N VAL A 53 -13.04 14.76 -33.25
CA VAL A 53 -14.04 14.65 -32.19
C VAL A 53 -15.45 14.54 -32.75
N GLN A 54 -15.75 15.31 -33.80
CA GLN A 54 -17.04 15.25 -34.47
C GLN A 54 -17.29 13.88 -35.11
N SER A 55 -16.31 13.33 -35.85
CA SER A 55 -16.44 12.00 -36.47
C SER A 55 -16.68 10.91 -35.42
N VAL A 56 -15.96 10.95 -34.30
CA VAL A 56 -16.17 10.00 -33.18
C VAL A 56 -17.60 10.13 -32.62
N ARG A 57 -18.11 11.35 -32.41
CA ARG A 57 -19.50 11.57 -31.94
C ARG A 57 -20.53 11.06 -32.95
N ASP A 58 -20.32 11.32 -34.24
CA ASP A 58 -21.24 10.95 -35.32
C ASP A 58 -21.25 9.44 -35.59
N GLN A 59 -20.11 8.77 -35.48
CA GLN A 59 -19.99 7.32 -35.66
C GLN A 59 -20.61 6.57 -34.49
N ARG A 60 -20.43 7.06 -33.26
CA ARG A 60 -21.00 6.43 -32.07
C ARG A 60 -22.54 6.43 -32.04
N LEU A 61 -23.17 7.42 -32.67
CA LEU A 61 -24.62 7.42 -32.91
C LEU A 61 -25.08 6.28 -33.85
N LYS A 62 -24.15 5.62 -34.55
CA LYS A 62 -24.40 4.55 -35.54
C LYS A 62 -23.87 3.17 -35.11
N SER A 63 -22.94 3.07 -34.17
CA SER A 63 -22.29 1.81 -33.80
C SER A 63 -23.14 0.93 -32.89
N GLY A 64 -23.49 -0.28 -33.35
CA GLY A 64 -24.11 -1.32 -32.55
C GLY A 64 -23.08 -2.14 -31.77
N GLY A 65 -22.93 -1.86 -30.47
CA GLY A 65 -22.03 -2.58 -29.55
C GLY A 65 -22.61 -2.68 -28.14
N ILE A 66 -21.81 -2.35 -27.10
CA ILE A 66 -22.30 -2.19 -25.71
C ILE A 66 -23.54 -1.28 -25.67
N ASP A 67 -23.52 -0.18 -26.42
CA ASP A 67 -24.65 0.76 -26.53
C ASP A 67 -25.89 0.10 -27.16
N ALA A 68 -25.72 -0.86 -28.08
CA ALA A 68 -26.82 -1.68 -28.60
C ALA A 68 -27.25 -2.78 -27.62
N PHE A 69 -26.34 -3.37 -26.84
CA PHE A 69 -26.67 -4.33 -25.78
C PHE A 69 -27.49 -3.65 -24.66
N LEU A 70 -27.06 -2.48 -24.20
CA LEU A 70 -27.79 -1.66 -23.22
C LEU A 70 -29.17 -1.27 -23.76
N ASN A 71 -29.26 -0.85 -25.04
CA ASN A 71 -30.54 -0.54 -25.69
C ASN A 71 -31.43 -1.77 -25.97
N THR A 72 -30.86 -2.95 -26.26
CA THR A 72 -31.62 -4.18 -26.57
C THR A 72 -32.33 -4.73 -25.34
N TYR A 73 -31.76 -4.51 -24.16
CA TYR A 73 -32.30 -4.99 -22.89
C TYR A 73 -32.93 -3.88 -22.04
N ASP A 74 -33.11 -2.67 -22.61
CA ASP A 74 -33.66 -1.47 -21.94
C ASP A 74 -32.97 -1.19 -20.59
N LEU A 75 -31.66 -1.48 -20.53
CA LEU A 75 -30.85 -1.32 -19.34
C LEU A 75 -30.34 0.11 -19.29
N SER A 76 -30.65 0.81 -18.21
CA SER A 76 -29.98 2.07 -17.89
C SER A 76 -28.47 1.85 -17.80
N SER A 77 -27.70 2.88 -18.11
CA SER A 77 -26.26 2.98 -17.85
C SER A 77 -25.85 2.46 -16.46
N ARG A 78 -26.73 2.60 -15.47
CA ARG A 78 -26.51 2.13 -14.10
C ARG A 78 -26.64 0.62 -13.93
N GLU A 79 -27.55 -0.01 -14.66
CA GLU A 79 -27.79 -1.47 -14.65
C GLU A 79 -26.71 -2.23 -15.43
N GLY A 80 -26.23 -1.65 -16.54
CA GLY A 80 -25.13 -2.21 -17.33
C GLY A 80 -23.84 -2.40 -16.53
N ILE A 81 -23.50 -1.45 -15.67
CA ILE A 81 -22.36 -1.49 -14.73
C ILE A 81 -22.42 -2.70 -13.81
N VAL A 82 -23.56 -2.86 -13.14
CA VAL A 82 -23.71 -3.85 -12.08
C VAL A 82 -23.67 -5.22 -12.72
N LEU A 83 -24.30 -5.35 -13.89
CA LEU A 83 -24.21 -6.54 -14.73
C LEU A 83 -22.76 -6.87 -15.09
N MET A 84 -21.92 -5.87 -15.40
CA MET A 84 -20.51 -6.04 -15.72
C MET A 84 -19.63 -6.44 -14.54
N CYS A 85 -19.87 -5.87 -13.36
CA CYS A 85 -19.20 -6.27 -12.13
C CYS A 85 -19.57 -7.71 -11.72
N ILE A 86 -20.85 -8.06 -11.85
CA ILE A 86 -21.32 -9.42 -11.60
C ILE A 86 -20.68 -10.38 -12.59
N ALA A 87 -20.77 -10.08 -13.89
CA ALA A 87 -20.09 -10.80 -14.96
C ALA A 87 -18.63 -11.12 -14.62
N GLU A 88 -17.83 -10.08 -14.39
CA GLU A 88 -16.40 -10.20 -14.13
C GLU A 88 -16.08 -11.12 -12.94
N ALA A 89 -16.84 -10.99 -11.85
CA ALA A 89 -16.66 -11.83 -10.69
C ALA A 89 -17.22 -13.27 -10.90
N LEU A 90 -18.26 -13.46 -11.71
CA LEU A 90 -18.79 -14.78 -12.08
C LEU A 90 -17.82 -15.66 -12.87
N LEU A 91 -16.94 -15.09 -13.70
CA LEU A 91 -15.94 -15.87 -14.45
C LEU A 91 -14.76 -16.34 -13.59
N ARG A 92 -14.51 -15.71 -12.45
CA ARG A 92 -13.37 -16.02 -11.57
C ARG A 92 -13.70 -17.06 -10.51
N ILE A 93 -14.97 -17.16 -10.15
CA ILE A 93 -15.41 -18.02 -9.06
C ILE A 93 -15.64 -19.43 -9.63
N PRO A 94 -14.84 -20.44 -9.23
CA PRO A 94 -14.94 -21.79 -9.76
C PRO A 94 -16.18 -22.54 -9.26
N ASP A 95 -16.77 -22.17 -8.12
CA ASP A 95 -17.89 -22.87 -7.49
C ASP A 95 -19.24 -22.14 -7.63
N ALA A 96 -20.30 -22.92 -7.76
CA ALA A 96 -21.64 -22.40 -8.00
C ALA A 96 -22.23 -21.65 -6.79
N ASP A 97 -21.92 -22.06 -5.56
CA ASP A 97 -22.49 -21.48 -4.35
C ASP A 97 -21.99 -20.05 -4.13
N THR A 98 -20.69 -19.81 -4.35
CA THR A 98 -20.06 -18.49 -4.22
C THR A 98 -20.51 -17.57 -5.35
N VAL A 99 -20.70 -18.12 -6.56
CA VAL A 99 -21.39 -17.43 -7.65
C VAL A 99 -22.79 -16.99 -7.23
N ASP A 100 -23.60 -17.87 -6.66
CA ASP A 100 -24.98 -17.57 -6.29
C ASP A 100 -25.04 -16.56 -5.13
N ARG A 101 -24.11 -16.63 -4.16
CA ARG A 101 -23.95 -15.60 -3.12
C ARG A 101 -23.61 -14.24 -3.72
N LEU A 102 -22.67 -14.18 -4.66
CA LEU A 102 -22.34 -12.92 -5.34
C LEU A 102 -23.54 -12.36 -6.11
N ILE A 103 -24.28 -13.20 -6.85
CA ILE A 103 -25.49 -12.80 -7.58
C ILE A 103 -26.51 -12.25 -6.58
N ARG A 104 -26.77 -12.94 -5.47
CA ARG A 104 -27.69 -12.49 -4.43
C ARG A 104 -27.27 -11.19 -3.76
N ASP A 105 -25.99 -11.06 -3.41
CA ASP A 105 -25.40 -9.85 -2.81
C ASP A 105 -25.57 -8.64 -3.73
N LYS A 106 -25.35 -8.83 -5.04
CA LYS A 106 -25.38 -7.73 -6.03
C LYS A 106 -26.76 -7.49 -6.67
N ILE A 107 -27.68 -8.46 -6.67
CA ILE A 107 -28.99 -8.39 -7.35
C ILE A 107 -30.17 -8.43 -6.37
N GLY A 108 -30.06 -9.11 -5.22
CA GLY A 108 -31.22 -9.66 -4.49
C GLY A 108 -31.54 -9.08 -3.11
N SER A 109 -30.74 -8.21 -2.51
CA SER A 109 -31.00 -7.81 -1.11
C SER A 109 -32.13 -6.77 -0.97
N THR A 110 -33.15 -7.14 -0.21
CA THR A 110 -34.28 -6.28 0.23
C THR A 110 -33.93 -5.42 1.45
N GLU A 111 -32.66 -5.45 1.92
CA GLU A 111 -32.14 -4.64 3.02
C GLU A 111 -31.49 -3.32 2.57
N TRP A 112 -31.52 -3.01 1.27
CA TRP A 112 -30.94 -1.79 0.70
C TRP A 112 -31.41 -0.50 1.41
N GLU A 113 -32.69 -0.45 1.83
CA GLU A 113 -33.30 0.70 2.50
C GLU A 113 -32.84 0.91 3.96
N LYS A 114 -32.42 -0.14 4.67
CA LYS A 114 -32.05 -0.03 6.10
C LYS A 114 -30.58 0.35 6.34
N ARG A 115 -29.71 0.16 5.35
CA ARG A 115 -28.26 0.40 5.49
C ARG A 115 -27.80 1.82 5.14
N LEU A 116 -28.72 2.69 4.70
CA LEU A 116 -28.42 4.09 4.33
C LEU A 116 -28.08 5.01 5.51
N GLY A 117 -28.29 4.58 6.76
CA GLY A 117 -28.08 5.42 7.95
C GLY A 117 -26.68 5.41 8.59
N ALA A 118 -25.74 4.52 8.20
CA ALA A 118 -24.57 4.26 9.06
C ALA A 118 -23.19 4.04 8.40
N SER A 119 -23.00 4.21 7.08
CA SER A 119 -21.64 4.08 6.52
C SER A 119 -21.38 4.82 5.21
N HIS A 120 -20.38 5.71 5.23
CA HIS A 120 -19.84 6.44 4.06
C HIS A 120 -18.93 5.60 3.13
N SER A 121 -18.82 4.27 3.33
CA SER A 121 -17.90 3.41 2.57
C SER A 121 -18.53 2.66 1.38
N LEU A 122 -19.85 2.71 1.22
CA LEU A 122 -20.61 1.85 0.29
C LEU A 122 -20.51 2.27 -1.19
N PHE A 123 -19.94 3.43 -1.51
CA PHE A 123 -20.08 4.02 -2.86
C PHE A 123 -18.80 4.16 -3.66
N VAL A 124 -17.62 3.77 -3.17
CA VAL A 124 -16.36 4.00 -3.92
C VAL A 124 -16.32 3.18 -5.23
N ASN A 125 -16.80 1.94 -5.22
CA ASN A 125 -16.83 1.13 -6.45
C ASN A 125 -18.09 1.39 -7.30
N ALA A 126 -19.27 1.53 -6.70
CA ALA A 126 -20.48 1.84 -7.47
C ALA A 126 -20.46 3.24 -8.12
N SER A 127 -19.80 4.23 -7.48
CA SER A 127 -19.60 5.56 -8.08
C SER A 127 -18.61 5.53 -9.23
N THR A 128 -17.53 4.73 -9.14
CA THR A 128 -16.52 4.57 -10.21
C THR A 128 -17.15 4.09 -11.50
N TRP A 129 -18.08 3.15 -11.42
CA TRP A 129 -18.79 2.68 -12.59
C TRP A 129 -19.97 3.59 -12.95
N GLY A 130 -20.70 4.15 -11.99
CA GLY A 130 -21.80 5.12 -12.23
C GLY A 130 -21.31 6.31 -13.06
N LEU A 131 -20.12 6.80 -12.73
CA LEU A 131 -19.34 7.76 -13.49
C LEU A 131 -19.09 7.34 -14.95
N MET A 132 -18.74 6.07 -15.21
CA MET A 132 -18.33 5.56 -16.52
C MET A 132 -19.44 5.55 -17.56
N LEU A 133 -20.68 5.34 -17.11
CA LEU A 133 -21.79 5.01 -17.99
C LEU A 133 -22.87 6.11 -18.03
N THR A 134 -23.00 6.97 -17.00
CA THR A 134 -23.94 8.11 -17.02
C THR A 134 -23.27 9.49 -17.17
N GLY A 135 -21.94 9.59 -17.14
CA GLY A 135 -21.21 10.87 -17.26
C GLY A 135 -21.46 11.89 -16.12
N ARG A 136 -22.31 11.58 -15.14
CA ARG A 136 -22.69 12.45 -14.02
C ARG A 136 -22.39 11.77 -12.68
N ILE A 137 -21.87 12.54 -11.72
CA ILE A 137 -21.91 12.16 -10.30
C ILE A 137 -23.36 12.32 -9.86
N VAL A 138 -24.10 11.22 -9.79
CA VAL A 138 -25.43 11.24 -9.19
C VAL A 138 -25.24 11.28 -7.68
N ASN A 139 -25.53 12.42 -7.06
CA ASN A 139 -25.71 12.53 -5.62
C ASN A 139 -26.99 11.75 -5.27
N LEU A 140 -26.85 10.49 -4.88
CA LEU A 140 -27.93 9.61 -4.44
C LEU A 140 -28.37 9.89 -2.99
N ALA A 141 -28.36 11.15 -2.58
CA ALA A 141 -28.90 11.57 -1.30
C ALA A 141 -30.38 11.95 -1.38
N GLN A 142 -30.98 12.04 -2.58
CA GLN A 142 -32.40 12.39 -2.74
C GLN A 142 -33.02 11.70 -3.98
N GLN A 143 -34.11 10.94 -3.74
CA GLN A 143 -35.03 10.21 -4.65
C GLN A 143 -34.83 8.68 -4.76
N ASP A 144 -35.64 7.93 -3.99
CA ASP A 144 -35.40 6.53 -3.58
C ASP A 144 -36.31 5.42 -4.17
N ASP A 145 -37.39 5.66 -4.92
CA ASP A 145 -38.43 4.59 -5.06
C ASP A 145 -38.43 3.73 -6.37
N GLY A 146 -37.55 3.96 -7.35
CA GLY A 146 -37.69 3.36 -8.69
C GLY A 146 -36.98 2.02 -8.94
N PHE A 147 -35.86 1.76 -8.26
CA PHE A 147 -34.86 0.76 -8.68
C PHE A 147 -35.10 -0.64 -8.10
N ALA A 148 -35.31 -0.74 -6.79
CA ALA A 148 -35.53 -2.03 -6.11
C ALA A 148 -36.82 -2.74 -6.60
N ALA A 149 -37.85 -1.98 -6.97
CA ALA A 149 -39.13 -2.49 -7.48
C ALA A 149 -39.06 -3.02 -8.92
N THR A 150 -38.07 -2.58 -9.71
CA THR A 150 -37.91 -2.95 -11.12
C THR A 150 -37.05 -4.20 -11.26
N MET A 151 -35.97 -4.31 -10.49
CA MET A 151 -35.14 -5.52 -10.43
C MET A 151 -35.85 -6.70 -9.77
N LYS A 152 -36.67 -6.48 -8.72
CA LYS A 152 -37.58 -7.50 -8.19
C LYS A 152 -38.50 -8.08 -9.28
N ARG A 153 -38.97 -7.24 -10.20
CA ARG A 153 -39.85 -7.64 -11.31
C ARG A 153 -39.12 -8.46 -12.37
N LEU A 154 -37.85 -8.17 -12.62
CA LEU A 154 -37.01 -8.87 -13.61
C LEU A 154 -36.57 -10.25 -13.10
N VAL A 155 -36.14 -10.33 -11.83
CA VAL A 155 -35.82 -11.58 -11.14
C VAL A 155 -37.06 -12.48 -11.00
N ALA A 156 -38.21 -11.90 -10.62
CA ALA A 156 -39.47 -12.64 -10.49
C ALA A 156 -40.03 -13.17 -11.82
N ARG A 157 -39.63 -12.59 -12.97
CA ARG A 157 -40.16 -12.94 -14.29
C ARG A 157 -39.28 -13.93 -15.06
N ALA A 158 -37.98 -13.99 -14.79
CA ALA A 158 -37.02 -14.79 -15.56
C ALA A 158 -36.29 -15.90 -14.77
N GLY A 159 -36.22 -15.81 -13.44
CA GLY A 159 -35.50 -16.75 -12.58
C GLY A 159 -33.98 -16.56 -12.55
N GLU A 160 -33.37 -16.85 -11.41
CA GLU A 160 -31.92 -16.71 -11.15
C GLU A 160 -31.01 -17.46 -12.16
N PRO A 161 -31.33 -18.69 -12.62
CA PRO A 161 -30.51 -19.41 -13.60
C PRO A 161 -30.48 -18.75 -14.99
N PHE A 162 -31.53 -18.01 -15.37
CA PHE A 162 -31.60 -17.31 -16.65
C PHE A 162 -30.71 -16.06 -16.66
N ILE A 163 -30.71 -15.29 -15.56
CA ILE A 163 -29.83 -14.13 -15.39
C ILE A 163 -28.37 -14.59 -15.44
N ARG A 164 -28.03 -15.70 -14.79
CA ARG A 164 -26.69 -16.31 -14.89
C ARG A 164 -26.28 -16.55 -16.36
N GLN A 165 -27.14 -17.15 -17.18
CA GLN A 165 -26.80 -17.40 -18.59
C GLN A 165 -26.75 -16.15 -19.47
N ALA A 166 -27.63 -15.18 -19.23
CA ALA A 166 -27.60 -13.91 -19.94
C ALA A 166 -26.29 -13.15 -19.66
N VAL A 167 -25.84 -13.13 -18.40
CA VAL A 167 -24.59 -12.49 -17.98
C VAL A 167 -23.37 -13.20 -18.58
N ILE A 168 -23.30 -14.54 -18.52
CA ILE A 168 -22.21 -15.32 -19.14
C ILE A 168 -22.13 -15.08 -20.65
N THR A 169 -23.29 -14.99 -21.33
CA THR A 169 -23.34 -14.74 -22.77
C THR A 169 -22.89 -13.31 -23.11
N ALA A 170 -23.33 -12.31 -22.34
CA ALA A 170 -22.88 -10.92 -22.47
C ALA A 170 -21.36 -10.80 -22.33
N MET A 171 -20.77 -11.54 -21.38
CA MET A 171 -19.33 -11.56 -21.22
C MET A 171 -18.56 -12.21 -22.35
N ARG A 172 -19.06 -13.29 -22.95
CA ARG A 172 -18.41 -13.87 -24.13
C ARG A 172 -18.35 -12.89 -25.29
N ILE A 173 -19.34 -12.00 -25.38
CA ILE A 173 -19.37 -10.92 -26.36
C ILE A 173 -18.33 -9.85 -26.00
N LEU A 174 -18.21 -9.49 -24.72
CA LEU A 174 -17.30 -8.43 -24.25
C LEU A 174 -15.82 -8.87 -24.18
N GLY A 175 -15.55 -10.13 -23.85
CA GLY A 175 -14.20 -10.71 -23.91
C GLY A 175 -13.61 -10.65 -25.32
N ARG A 176 -14.45 -10.71 -26.36
CA ARG A 176 -14.03 -10.51 -27.76
C ARG A 176 -13.69 -9.05 -28.09
N GLN A 177 -14.20 -8.09 -27.33
CA GLN A 177 -13.98 -6.66 -27.58
C GLN A 177 -12.69 -6.15 -26.92
N PHE A 178 -12.27 -6.73 -25.79
CA PHE A 178 -11.08 -6.30 -25.04
C PHE A 178 -9.85 -7.22 -25.22
N VAL A 179 -10.03 -8.43 -25.76
CA VAL A 179 -8.93 -9.36 -26.05
C VAL A 179 -8.89 -9.68 -27.53
N MET A 180 -7.71 -9.47 -28.11
CA MET A 180 -7.48 -9.74 -29.52
C MET A 180 -7.61 -11.24 -29.82
N GLY A 181 -7.12 -12.12 -28.96
CA GLY A 181 -7.32 -13.56 -29.05
C GLY A 181 -6.89 -14.30 -27.78
N ARG A 182 -7.38 -15.53 -27.59
CA ARG A 182 -7.03 -16.34 -26.41
C ARG A 182 -5.60 -16.88 -26.46
N ALA A 183 -5.05 -16.97 -27.67
CA ALA A 183 -3.70 -17.39 -27.96
C ALA A 183 -3.19 -16.65 -29.19
N MET A 184 -1.87 -16.62 -29.36
CA MET A 184 -1.22 -15.87 -30.43
C MET A 184 -1.75 -16.19 -31.85
N PRO A 185 -2.01 -17.45 -32.24
CA PRO A 185 -2.55 -17.74 -33.58
C PRO A 185 -3.92 -17.10 -33.85
N GLU A 186 -4.81 -17.07 -32.84
CA GLU A 186 -6.13 -16.43 -32.95
C GLU A 186 -5.99 -14.91 -33.09
N ALA A 187 -5.07 -14.31 -32.33
CA ALA A 187 -4.81 -12.88 -32.39
C ALA A 187 -4.22 -12.46 -33.76
N LEU A 188 -3.27 -13.23 -34.29
CA LEU A 188 -2.66 -13.00 -35.60
C LEU A 188 -3.67 -13.13 -36.74
N ASP A 189 -4.60 -14.09 -36.69
CA ASP A 189 -5.61 -14.24 -37.75
C ASP A 189 -6.57 -13.04 -37.80
N ARG A 190 -6.98 -12.53 -36.62
CA ARG A 190 -7.82 -11.33 -36.51
C ARG A 190 -7.09 -10.07 -36.96
N ALA A 191 -5.79 -9.97 -36.70
CA ALA A 191 -4.97 -8.81 -37.04
C ALA A 191 -4.92 -8.54 -38.56
N ARG A 192 -5.10 -9.58 -39.39
CA ARG A 192 -5.08 -9.47 -40.86
C ARG A 192 -6.11 -8.48 -41.41
N GLY A 193 -7.25 -8.32 -40.75
CA GLY A 193 -8.28 -7.36 -41.15
C GLY A 193 -7.81 -5.92 -41.03
N ASP A 194 -7.20 -5.60 -39.89
CA ASP A 194 -6.67 -4.28 -39.56
C ASP A 194 -5.38 -3.98 -40.35
N GLU A 195 -4.51 -4.98 -40.57
CA GLU A 195 -3.30 -4.83 -41.39
C GLU A 195 -3.62 -4.43 -42.84
N LYS A 196 -4.74 -4.90 -43.41
CA LYS A 196 -5.21 -4.45 -44.73
C LYS A 196 -5.57 -2.97 -44.78
N GLN A 197 -5.87 -2.37 -43.63
CA GLN A 197 -6.17 -0.95 -43.47
C GLN A 197 -4.92 -0.15 -43.04
N SER A 198 -3.73 -0.73 -43.18
CA SER A 198 -2.44 -0.12 -42.80
C SER A 198 -2.21 0.07 -41.30
N TYR A 199 -2.97 -0.62 -40.43
CA TYR A 199 -2.62 -0.70 -39.01
C TYR A 199 -1.45 -1.66 -38.76
N ARG A 200 -0.75 -1.44 -37.66
CA ARG A 200 0.29 -2.33 -37.11
C ARG A 200 -0.18 -2.89 -35.78
N HIS A 201 0.48 -3.93 -35.25
CA HIS A 201 0.14 -4.51 -33.96
C HIS A 201 1.33 -4.57 -32.99
N SER A 202 1.05 -4.43 -31.70
CA SER A 202 1.96 -4.75 -30.59
C SER A 202 1.21 -5.69 -29.65
N TYR A 203 1.68 -6.92 -29.48
CA TYR A 203 0.96 -7.90 -28.68
C TYR A 203 1.37 -7.85 -27.21
N ASP A 204 0.39 -7.76 -26.32
CA ASP A 204 0.54 -7.77 -24.86
C ASP A 204 0.06 -9.10 -24.31
N MET A 205 0.97 -9.91 -23.77
CA MET A 205 0.66 -11.28 -23.34
C MET A 205 -0.05 -11.36 -21.98
N LEU A 206 -0.53 -10.24 -21.44
CA LEU A 206 -1.25 -10.09 -20.17
C LEU A 206 -0.52 -10.56 -18.89
N GLY A 207 0.63 -11.22 -19.02
CA GLY A 207 1.47 -11.64 -17.90
C GLY A 207 2.06 -10.46 -17.14
N GLU A 208 1.92 -10.46 -15.82
CA GLU A 208 2.48 -9.49 -14.89
C GLU A 208 2.65 -10.09 -13.50
N SER A 209 3.56 -9.54 -12.69
CA SER A 209 3.72 -9.85 -11.26
C SER A 209 3.82 -11.35 -10.94
N ALA A 210 4.80 -12.03 -11.55
CA ALA A 210 5.15 -13.40 -11.20
C ALA A 210 5.32 -13.53 -9.68
N ARG A 211 4.76 -14.59 -9.08
CA ARG A 211 4.89 -14.84 -7.64
C ARG A 211 5.86 -15.97 -7.35
N THR A 212 6.12 -16.80 -8.35
CA THR A 212 7.00 -17.96 -8.25
C THR A 212 7.98 -18.00 -9.43
N ALA A 213 9.12 -18.67 -9.27
CA ALA A 213 10.01 -18.98 -10.40
C ALA A 213 9.30 -19.72 -11.54
N GLN A 214 8.29 -20.55 -11.23
CA GLN A 214 7.51 -21.28 -12.22
C GLN A 214 6.61 -20.34 -13.03
N ASP A 215 6.02 -19.32 -12.41
CA ASP A 215 5.27 -18.28 -13.13
C ASP A 215 6.20 -17.53 -14.09
N ALA A 216 7.38 -17.14 -13.61
CA ALA A 216 8.37 -16.45 -14.42
C ALA A 216 8.81 -17.27 -15.64
N LEU A 217 9.04 -18.57 -15.45
CA LEU A 217 9.35 -19.50 -16.54
C LEU A 217 8.18 -19.63 -17.52
N HIS A 218 6.95 -19.77 -17.01
CA HIS A 218 5.75 -19.85 -17.84
C HIS A 218 5.58 -18.60 -18.72
N TYR A 219 5.76 -17.41 -18.15
CA TYR A 219 5.70 -16.16 -18.91
C TYR A 219 6.86 -16.04 -19.91
N PHE A 220 8.07 -16.46 -19.54
CA PHE A 220 9.20 -16.50 -20.47
C PHE A 220 8.90 -17.38 -21.70
N GLU A 221 8.35 -18.59 -21.49
CA GLU A 221 7.96 -19.50 -22.57
C GLU A 221 6.84 -18.90 -23.43
N SER A 222 5.84 -18.28 -22.80
CA SER A 222 4.75 -17.58 -23.48
C SER A 222 5.26 -16.45 -24.38
N TYR A 223 6.17 -15.60 -23.88
CA TYR A 223 6.81 -14.56 -24.67
C TYR A 223 7.67 -15.14 -25.79
N SER A 224 8.48 -16.16 -25.51
CA SER A 224 9.35 -16.80 -26.51
C SER A 224 8.53 -17.42 -27.66
N GLY A 225 7.47 -18.16 -27.36
CA GLY A 225 6.57 -18.73 -28.36
C GLY A 225 5.84 -17.66 -29.17
N SER A 226 5.45 -16.57 -28.52
CA SER A 226 4.79 -15.43 -29.16
C SER A 226 5.73 -14.68 -30.11
N ILE A 227 6.99 -14.46 -29.73
CA ILE A 227 8.01 -13.86 -30.59
C ILE A 227 8.19 -14.67 -31.88
N ALA A 228 8.26 -16.00 -31.77
CA ALA A 228 8.38 -16.88 -32.94
C ALA A 228 7.15 -16.78 -33.87
N ALA A 229 5.94 -16.78 -33.30
CA ALA A 229 4.70 -16.67 -34.08
C ALA A 229 4.56 -15.30 -34.76
N ILE A 230 4.91 -14.21 -34.06
CA ILE A 230 4.91 -12.85 -34.61
C ILE A 230 5.95 -12.71 -35.73
N GLY A 231 7.16 -13.26 -35.54
CA GLY A 231 8.22 -13.27 -36.54
C GLY A 231 7.80 -13.95 -37.85
N ALA A 232 7.16 -15.11 -37.76
CA ALA A 232 6.61 -15.82 -38.92
C ALA A 232 5.54 -15.00 -39.66
N ALA A 233 4.70 -14.25 -38.94
CA ALA A 233 3.69 -13.37 -39.52
C ALA A 233 4.25 -12.01 -40.01
N SER A 234 5.44 -11.60 -39.54
CA SER A 234 6.09 -10.35 -39.93
C SER A 234 6.45 -10.32 -41.43
N GLY A 235 6.77 -11.49 -42.02
CA GLY A 235 7.04 -11.61 -43.44
C GLY A 235 8.27 -10.83 -43.92
N GLY A 236 9.25 -10.61 -43.03
CA GLY A 236 10.51 -9.91 -43.34
C GLY A 236 10.41 -8.38 -43.37
N ARG A 237 9.29 -7.79 -42.89
CA ARG A 237 9.15 -6.33 -42.72
C ARG A 237 10.28 -5.77 -41.83
N PRO A 238 10.72 -4.51 -42.02
CA PRO A 238 11.64 -3.84 -41.10
C PRO A 238 11.07 -3.80 -39.67
N ALA A 239 11.91 -3.87 -38.63
CA ALA A 239 11.46 -3.96 -37.23
C ALA A 239 10.49 -2.83 -36.81
N LEU A 240 10.67 -1.63 -37.35
CA LEU A 240 9.81 -0.48 -37.07
C LEU A 240 8.40 -0.61 -37.67
N GLU A 241 8.24 -1.39 -38.73
CA GLU A 241 6.98 -1.62 -39.45
C GLU A 241 6.32 -2.96 -39.12
N ALA A 242 7.16 -3.95 -38.83
CA ALA A 242 6.76 -5.28 -38.39
C ALA A 242 5.87 -5.21 -37.15
N PRO A 243 4.99 -6.19 -36.91
CA PRO A 243 4.31 -6.32 -35.63
C PRO A 243 5.35 -6.48 -34.51
N SER A 244 5.01 -6.05 -33.30
CA SER A 244 5.93 -6.07 -32.15
C SER A 244 5.33 -6.85 -30.98
N ILE A 245 6.16 -7.11 -29.98
CA ILE A 245 5.71 -7.65 -28.69
C ILE A 245 6.00 -6.64 -27.57
N SER A 246 5.12 -6.62 -26.58
CA SER A 246 5.31 -5.91 -25.33
C SER A 246 5.51 -6.89 -24.18
N ILE A 247 6.53 -6.66 -23.37
CA ILE A 247 6.84 -7.49 -22.20
C ILE A 247 6.80 -6.66 -20.91
N LYS A 248 6.49 -7.29 -19.79
CA LYS A 248 6.58 -6.70 -18.44
C LYS A 248 7.70 -7.40 -17.67
N LEU A 249 8.56 -6.63 -17.03
CA LEU A 249 9.71 -7.17 -16.31
C LEU A 249 9.27 -7.94 -15.07
N SER A 250 8.21 -7.49 -14.39
CA SER A 250 7.61 -8.21 -13.26
C SER A 250 7.06 -9.59 -13.61
N ALA A 251 6.75 -9.87 -14.88
CA ALA A 251 6.32 -11.20 -15.32
C ALA A 251 7.49 -12.19 -15.43
N LEU A 252 8.72 -11.70 -15.55
CA LEU A 252 9.90 -12.52 -15.83
C LEU A 252 10.76 -12.78 -14.60
N HIS A 253 10.40 -12.23 -13.44
CA HIS A 253 11.11 -12.49 -12.20
C HIS A 253 10.20 -12.26 -10.98
N PRO A 254 10.12 -13.22 -10.05
CA PRO A 254 9.19 -13.12 -8.92
C PRO A 254 9.57 -12.04 -7.90
N ARG A 255 10.84 -11.62 -7.91
CA ARG A 255 11.40 -10.61 -7.00
C ARG A 255 11.99 -9.41 -7.74
N TYR A 256 11.23 -8.87 -8.70
CA TYR A 256 11.63 -7.68 -9.46
C TYR A 256 11.47 -6.40 -8.63
N GLU A 257 12.49 -6.11 -7.81
CA GLU A 257 12.53 -4.97 -6.89
C GLU A 257 13.98 -4.59 -6.53
N VAL A 258 14.18 -3.36 -6.05
CA VAL A 258 15.50 -2.78 -5.76
C VAL A 258 16.28 -3.57 -4.71
N ALA A 259 15.59 -4.07 -3.68
CA ALA A 259 16.21 -4.90 -2.63
C ALA A 259 16.87 -6.17 -3.19
N GLN A 260 16.43 -6.66 -4.36
CA GLN A 260 16.89 -7.89 -5.00
C GLN A 260 17.67 -7.62 -6.29
N GLU A 261 18.29 -6.44 -6.40
CA GLU A 261 19.00 -6.00 -7.61
C GLU A 261 20.05 -7.01 -8.10
N ALA A 262 20.81 -7.65 -7.19
CA ALA A 262 21.78 -8.67 -7.57
C ALA A 262 21.12 -9.87 -8.27
N ARG A 263 19.97 -10.33 -7.78
CA ARG A 263 19.18 -11.40 -8.42
C ARG A 263 18.58 -10.94 -9.74
N VAL A 264 18.06 -9.71 -9.80
CA VAL A 264 17.57 -9.11 -11.05
C VAL A 264 18.66 -9.13 -12.15
N GLN A 265 19.90 -8.77 -11.82
CA GLN A 265 20.99 -8.81 -12.79
C GLN A 265 21.42 -10.25 -13.15
N ALA A 266 21.40 -11.18 -12.20
CA ALA A 266 21.83 -12.56 -12.41
C ALA A 266 20.77 -13.44 -13.10
N GLU A 267 19.49 -13.17 -12.88
CA GLU A 267 18.36 -14.05 -13.25
C GLU A 267 17.46 -13.38 -14.30
N LEU A 268 16.98 -12.15 -14.05
CA LEU A 268 16.06 -11.45 -14.96
C LEU A 268 16.76 -10.95 -16.23
N PHE A 269 17.94 -10.32 -16.11
CA PHE A 269 18.65 -9.77 -17.27
C PHE A 269 18.92 -10.83 -18.36
N PRO A 270 19.46 -12.04 -18.05
CA PRO A 270 19.65 -13.08 -19.06
C PRO A 270 18.35 -13.51 -19.74
N ALA A 271 17.24 -13.61 -19.00
CA ALA A 271 15.94 -13.96 -19.57
C ALA A 271 15.45 -12.89 -20.55
N VAL A 272 15.52 -11.61 -20.18
CA VAL A 272 15.14 -10.49 -21.06
C VAL A 272 16.05 -10.42 -22.28
N LYS A 273 17.37 -10.58 -22.10
CA LYS A 273 18.34 -10.63 -23.21
C LYS A 273 18.01 -11.75 -24.19
N ALA A 274 17.70 -12.96 -23.71
CA ALA A 274 17.34 -14.08 -24.56
C ALA A 274 16.08 -13.80 -25.41
N LEU A 275 15.06 -13.16 -24.82
CA LEU A 275 13.87 -12.73 -25.57
C LEU A 275 14.19 -11.63 -26.58
N ALA A 276 15.05 -10.66 -26.23
CA ALA A 276 15.48 -9.60 -27.13
C ALA A 276 16.27 -10.15 -28.33
N ILE A 277 17.16 -11.13 -28.12
CA ILE A 277 17.89 -11.81 -29.20
C ILE A 277 16.91 -12.51 -30.14
N LYS A 278 15.94 -13.25 -29.61
CA LYS A 278 14.89 -13.89 -30.43
C LYS A 278 14.09 -12.87 -31.23
N ALA A 279 13.73 -11.74 -30.63
CA ALA A 279 13.02 -10.67 -31.33
C ALA A 279 13.88 -10.03 -32.44
N ARG A 280 15.19 -9.88 -32.20
CA ARG A 280 16.18 -9.40 -33.17
C ARG A 280 16.36 -10.36 -34.35
N GLU A 281 16.45 -11.66 -34.08
CA GLU A 281 16.52 -12.72 -35.13
C GLU A 281 15.29 -12.72 -36.04
N GLN A 282 14.11 -12.41 -35.48
CA GLN A 282 12.87 -12.27 -36.24
C GLN A 282 12.67 -10.86 -36.84
N ASN A 283 13.57 -9.92 -36.55
CA ASN A 283 13.49 -8.50 -36.92
C ASN A 283 12.14 -7.85 -36.57
N ILE A 284 11.64 -8.09 -35.36
CA ILE A 284 10.39 -7.49 -34.85
C ILE A 284 10.69 -6.46 -33.77
N GLY A 285 9.70 -5.60 -33.45
CA GLY A 285 9.81 -4.70 -32.31
C GLY A 285 9.67 -5.42 -30.96
N PHE A 286 10.41 -4.96 -29.96
CA PHE A 286 10.44 -5.49 -28.60
C PHE A 286 10.38 -4.33 -27.61
N THR A 287 9.20 -4.10 -27.03
CA THR A 287 8.98 -2.98 -26.11
C THR A 287 8.87 -3.45 -24.67
N ILE A 288 9.74 -2.94 -23.80
CA ILE A 288 9.63 -3.13 -22.36
C ILE A 288 8.60 -2.14 -21.81
N ASP A 289 7.51 -2.64 -21.24
CA ASP A 289 6.47 -1.82 -20.64
C ASP A 289 6.97 -1.19 -19.32
N ALA A 290 6.46 0.01 -19.01
CA ALA A 290 6.77 0.72 -17.78
C ALA A 290 5.73 0.41 -16.70
N GLU A 291 6.21 0.08 -15.51
CA GLU A 291 5.41 -0.37 -14.36
C GLU A 291 5.37 0.71 -13.26
N GLU A 292 5.49 0.35 -11.98
CA GLU A 292 5.52 1.28 -10.85
C GLU A 292 6.80 2.15 -10.80
N VAL A 293 6.70 3.29 -10.10
CA VAL A 293 7.77 4.30 -9.97
C VAL A 293 9.05 3.73 -9.37
N ASP A 294 8.94 2.84 -8.38
CA ASP A 294 10.08 2.26 -7.66
C ASP A 294 10.89 1.26 -8.49
N ARG A 295 10.32 0.78 -9.60
CA ARG A 295 10.97 -0.10 -10.57
C ARG A 295 11.69 0.63 -11.71
N LEU A 296 11.50 1.95 -11.82
CA LEU A 296 12.02 2.70 -12.98
C LEU A 296 13.54 2.60 -13.10
N GLU A 297 14.31 2.89 -12.05
CA GLU A 297 15.77 2.95 -12.17
C GLU A 297 16.39 1.58 -12.52
N ILE A 298 15.94 0.51 -11.85
CA ILE A 298 16.40 -0.85 -12.18
C ILE A 298 15.98 -1.27 -13.60
N SER A 299 14.82 -0.85 -14.10
CA SER A 299 14.44 -1.07 -15.50
C SER A 299 15.38 -0.37 -16.48
N LEU A 300 15.82 0.85 -16.15
CA LEU A 300 16.71 1.61 -17.01
C LEU A 300 18.13 1.03 -17.00
N ASP A 301 18.55 0.36 -15.93
CA ASP A 301 19.83 -0.35 -15.87
C ASP A 301 19.80 -1.57 -16.80
N LEU A 302 18.69 -2.33 -16.82
CA LEU A 302 18.49 -3.43 -17.77
C LEU A 302 18.43 -2.94 -19.23
N VAL A 303 17.72 -1.86 -19.51
CA VAL A 303 17.64 -1.25 -20.85
C VAL A 303 19.02 -0.77 -21.32
N ALA A 304 19.81 -0.15 -20.43
CA ALA A 304 21.17 0.26 -20.75
C ALA A 304 22.04 -0.96 -21.13
N ALA A 305 21.95 -2.04 -20.35
CA ALA A 305 22.72 -3.25 -20.61
C ALA A 305 22.33 -3.90 -21.96
N LEU A 306 21.02 -3.97 -22.29
CA LEU A 306 20.56 -4.46 -23.59
C LEU A 306 21.03 -3.57 -24.76
N ALA A 307 20.97 -2.25 -24.60
CA ALA A 307 21.33 -1.34 -25.68
C ALA A 307 22.81 -1.47 -26.09
N HIS A 308 23.70 -1.69 -25.12
CA HIS A 308 25.14 -1.89 -25.32
C HIS A 308 25.51 -3.34 -25.68
N ASP A 309 24.55 -4.28 -25.69
CA ASP A 309 24.84 -5.67 -25.98
C ASP A 309 25.20 -5.86 -27.47
N PRO A 310 26.39 -6.41 -27.79
CA PRO A 310 26.85 -6.55 -29.17
C PRO A 310 26.01 -7.54 -29.98
N GLU A 311 25.35 -8.52 -29.35
CA GLU A 311 24.49 -9.48 -30.04
C GLU A 311 23.21 -8.83 -30.59
N LEU A 312 22.86 -7.66 -30.05
CA LEU A 312 21.73 -6.87 -30.54
C LEU A 312 22.16 -5.84 -31.59
N ALA A 313 23.44 -5.66 -31.91
CA ALA A 313 23.92 -4.62 -32.82
C ALA A 313 23.21 -4.63 -34.19
N GLY A 314 22.96 -3.43 -34.73
CA GLY A 314 22.29 -3.22 -36.03
C GLY A 314 20.77 -3.43 -36.01
N TRP A 315 20.16 -3.71 -34.87
CA TRP A 315 18.70 -3.87 -34.73
C TRP A 315 18.06 -2.65 -34.07
N GLU A 316 17.03 -2.12 -34.74
CA GLU A 316 16.27 -0.93 -34.32
C GLU A 316 14.97 -1.27 -33.57
N GLY A 317 14.70 -2.56 -33.30
CA GLY A 317 13.46 -2.98 -32.64
C GLY A 317 13.45 -2.86 -31.12
N LEU A 318 14.58 -2.51 -30.49
CA LEU A 318 14.65 -2.34 -29.03
C LEU A 318 13.87 -1.09 -28.60
N GLY A 319 12.92 -1.28 -27.69
CA GLY A 319 12.10 -0.19 -27.20
C GLY A 319 11.71 -0.29 -25.73
N LEU A 320 11.20 0.83 -25.22
CA LEU A 320 10.65 0.95 -23.88
C LEU A 320 9.49 1.94 -23.82
N ALA A 321 8.61 1.77 -22.84
CA ALA A 321 7.60 2.76 -22.51
C ALA A 321 8.13 3.81 -21.51
N VAL A 322 7.69 5.07 -21.66
CA VAL A 322 7.97 6.17 -20.74
C VAL A 322 6.65 6.81 -20.33
N GLN A 323 6.44 6.97 -19.04
CA GLN A 323 5.18 7.44 -18.46
C GLN A 323 5.22 8.94 -18.16
N ALA A 324 4.55 9.75 -18.98
CA ALA A 324 4.52 11.22 -18.86
C ALA A 324 3.87 11.74 -17.57
N TYR A 325 3.10 10.93 -16.85
CA TYR A 325 2.55 11.31 -15.55
C TYR A 325 3.59 11.39 -14.42
N GLN A 326 4.80 10.83 -14.62
CA GLN A 326 5.88 10.91 -13.65
C GLN A 326 6.62 12.22 -13.81
N LYS A 327 7.03 12.81 -12.70
CA LYS A 327 7.84 14.03 -12.68
C LYS A 327 9.21 13.86 -13.36
N ARG A 328 9.68 12.62 -13.46
CA ARG A 328 10.97 12.24 -14.07
C ARG A 328 10.91 11.98 -15.58
N ALA A 329 9.74 12.05 -16.21
CA ALA A 329 9.57 11.60 -17.61
C ALA A 329 10.51 12.30 -18.60
N LEU A 330 10.63 13.63 -18.52
CA LEU A 330 11.50 14.39 -19.42
C LEU A 330 12.99 14.11 -19.16
N PRO A 331 13.50 14.13 -17.91
CA PRO A 331 14.86 13.66 -17.59
C PRO A 331 15.16 12.22 -18.05
N VAL A 332 14.18 11.31 -18.00
CA VAL A 332 14.34 9.94 -18.52
C VAL A 332 14.56 9.97 -20.03
N ILE A 333 13.81 10.77 -20.77
CA ILE A 333 14.00 10.94 -22.23
C ILE A 333 15.39 11.53 -22.52
N ASP A 334 15.85 12.51 -21.75
CA ASP A 334 17.20 13.07 -21.92
C ASP A 334 18.29 12.02 -21.65
N TRP A 335 18.13 11.20 -20.61
CA TRP A 335 19.04 10.09 -20.34
C TRP A 335 19.02 9.04 -21.45
N LEU A 336 17.84 8.67 -21.96
CA LEU A 336 17.71 7.72 -23.06
C LEU A 336 18.37 8.23 -24.34
N ALA A 337 18.30 9.55 -24.62
CA ALA A 337 18.96 10.15 -25.76
C ALA A 337 20.49 10.06 -25.64
N GLY A 338 21.02 10.35 -24.44
CA GLY A 338 22.43 10.16 -24.13
C GLY A 338 22.85 8.70 -24.30
N MET A 339 22.07 7.77 -23.73
CA MET A 339 22.36 6.34 -23.77
C MET A 339 22.32 5.79 -25.20
N ALA A 340 21.30 6.15 -25.99
CA ALA A 340 21.17 5.80 -27.40
C ALA A 340 22.40 6.20 -28.23
N ARG A 341 22.94 7.41 -28.00
CA ARG A 341 24.17 7.87 -28.66
C ARG A 341 25.40 7.07 -28.24
N HIS A 342 25.55 6.76 -26.94
CA HIS A 342 26.68 5.97 -26.45
C HIS A 342 26.63 4.52 -26.96
N ALA A 343 25.43 3.96 -27.11
CA ALA A 343 25.21 2.63 -27.65
C ALA A 343 25.12 2.59 -29.19
N GLU A 344 25.30 3.73 -29.87
CA GLU A 344 25.16 3.89 -31.33
C GLU A 344 23.88 3.27 -31.90
N ARG A 345 22.74 3.50 -31.23
CA ARG A 345 21.47 2.83 -31.52
C ARG A 345 20.30 3.80 -31.50
N ARG A 346 19.31 3.53 -32.35
CA ARG A 346 18.00 4.18 -32.34
C ARG A 346 17.00 3.36 -31.51
N LEU A 347 16.31 3.99 -30.57
CA LEU A 347 15.37 3.33 -29.66
C LEU A 347 13.91 3.61 -30.02
N MET A 348 13.07 2.58 -29.97
CA MET A 348 11.62 2.76 -30.05
C MET A 348 11.08 3.22 -28.69
N VAL A 349 10.66 4.49 -28.58
CA VAL A 349 10.16 5.02 -27.30
C VAL A 349 8.65 5.22 -27.35
N ARG A 350 7.93 4.37 -26.60
CA ARG A 350 6.48 4.50 -26.42
C ARG A 350 6.19 5.52 -25.33
N LEU A 351 5.72 6.70 -25.72
CA LEU A 351 5.25 7.70 -24.75
C LEU A 351 3.80 7.41 -24.37
N VAL A 352 3.57 7.10 -23.09
CA VAL A 352 2.25 6.91 -22.50
C VAL A 352 2.00 7.99 -21.44
N LYS A 353 0.76 8.13 -20.95
CA LYS A 353 0.50 8.93 -19.74
C LYS A 353 0.96 8.18 -18.50
N GLY A 354 0.33 7.05 -18.18
CA GLY A 354 0.64 6.21 -17.02
C GLY A 354 -0.59 5.40 -16.58
N ALA A 355 -0.36 4.29 -15.89
CA ALA A 355 -1.38 3.27 -15.58
C ALA A 355 -1.56 3.00 -14.07
N TYR A 356 -0.70 3.57 -13.21
CA TYR A 356 -0.62 3.23 -11.78
C TYR A 356 -0.91 4.43 -10.86
N TRP A 357 -1.58 5.46 -11.35
CA TRP A 357 -1.61 6.78 -10.70
C TRP A 357 -2.14 6.74 -9.26
N ASP A 358 -3.25 6.06 -9.04
CA ASP A 358 -3.89 5.91 -7.72
C ASP A 358 -3.02 5.10 -6.74
N ALA A 359 -2.42 4.02 -7.23
CA ALA A 359 -1.44 3.24 -6.47
C ALA A 359 -0.23 4.09 -6.05
N GLU A 360 0.30 4.93 -6.95
CA GLU A 360 1.42 5.83 -6.63
C GLU A 360 1.06 6.90 -5.58
N ILE A 361 -0.16 7.45 -5.63
CA ILE A 361 -0.67 8.36 -4.59
C ILE A 361 -0.76 7.62 -3.24
N LYS A 362 -1.38 6.44 -3.23
CA LYS A 362 -1.55 5.62 -2.03
C LYS A 362 -0.21 5.23 -1.43
N MET A 363 0.72 4.69 -2.22
CA MET A 363 2.03 4.25 -1.75
C MET A 363 2.84 5.42 -1.18
N ALA A 364 2.80 6.60 -1.81
CA ALA A 364 3.49 7.78 -1.28
C ALA A 364 2.93 8.23 0.08
N GLN A 365 1.59 8.15 0.26
CA GLN A 365 0.93 8.46 1.53
C GLN A 365 1.25 7.41 2.60
N GLU A 366 1.11 6.12 2.29
CA GLU A 366 1.39 5.01 3.21
C GLU A 366 2.85 5.02 3.67
N ARG A 367 3.79 5.24 2.75
CA ARG A 367 5.24 5.30 3.04
C ARG A 367 5.68 6.62 3.68
N GLY A 368 4.79 7.62 3.81
CA GLY A 368 5.11 8.92 4.44
C GLY A 368 6.19 9.70 3.69
N LEU A 369 6.15 9.68 2.36
CA LEU A 369 7.20 10.26 1.52
C LEU A 369 7.07 11.78 1.40
N SER A 370 8.15 12.47 1.03
CA SER A 370 8.16 13.94 0.99
C SER A 370 7.17 14.58 0.01
N ALA A 371 6.86 13.90 -1.10
CA ALA A 371 5.87 14.32 -2.09
C ALA A 371 5.50 13.15 -3.02
N TYR A 372 4.63 13.41 -3.99
CA TYR A 372 4.25 12.44 -5.02
C TYR A 372 5.28 12.34 -6.15
N PRO A 373 5.56 11.13 -6.65
CA PRO A 373 6.40 10.92 -7.83
C PRO A 373 5.69 11.19 -9.16
N VAL A 374 4.36 11.31 -9.10
CA VAL A 374 3.47 11.60 -10.21
C VAL A 374 2.84 12.99 -10.04
N PHE A 375 2.35 13.57 -11.14
CA PHE A 375 1.53 14.77 -11.08
C PHE A 375 0.18 14.49 -10.44
N THR A 376 -0.34 15.42 -9.64
CA THR A 376 -1.62 15.25 -8.94
C THR A 376 -2.81 15.77 -9.74
N ARG A 377 -2.57 16.50 -10.84
CA ARG A 377 -3.60 16.91 -11.81
C ARG A 377 -3.39 16.27 -13.17
N LYS A 378 -4.50 15.86 -13.78
CA LYS A 378 -4.53 15.34 -15.16
C LYS A 378 -3.97 16.36 -16.18
N ALA A 379 -4.29 17.65 -16.03
CA ALA A 379 -3.81 18.68 -16.95
C ALA A 379 -2.27 18.82 -16.91
N SER A 380 -1.66 18.71 -15.72
CA SER A 380 -0.20 18.67 -15.56
C SER A 380 0.42 17.47 -16.30
N THR A 381 -0.21 16.30 -16.26
CA THR A 381 0.20 15.14 -17.06
C THR A 381 0.10 15.40 -18.57
N ASP A 382 -0.94 16.08 -19.04
CA ASP A 382 -1.06 16.44 -20.46
C ASP A 382 0.07 17.40 -20.90
N VAL A 383 0.39 18.40 -20.07
CA VAL A 383 1.51 19.33 -20.30
C VAL A 383 2.84 18.57 -20.36
N SER A 384 3.09 17.71 -19.39
CA SER A 384 4.28 16.83 -19.38
C SER A 384 4.37 15.97 -20.64
N TYR A 385 3.26 15.37 -21.06
CA TYR A 385 3.20 14.55 -22.27
C TYR A 385 3.59 15.36 -23.51
N LEU A 386 3.08 16.58 -23.67
CA LEU A 386 3.43 17.45 -24.81
C LEU A 386 4.89 17.90 -24.79
N ALA A 387 5.43 18.24 -23.63
CA ALA A 387 6.85 18.57 -23.47
C ALA A 387 7.75 17.38 -23.83
N CYS A 388 7.40 16.18 -23.35
CA CYS A 388 8.09 14.93 -23.69
C CYS A 388 7.99 14.61 -25.20
N ALA A 389 6.83 14.82 -25.82
CA ALA A 389 6.63 14.58 -27.24
C ALA A 389 7.50 15.49 -28.12
N LYS A 390 7.57 16.79 -27.80
CA LYS A 390 8.49 17.73 -28.46
C LYS A 390 9.94 17.26 -28.34
N ARG A 391 10.34 16.80 -27.15
CA ARG A 391 11.71 16.35 -26.91
C ARG A 391 12.09 15.08 -27.68
N LEU A 392 11.17 14.12 -27.81
CA LEU A 392 11.36 12.91 -28.61
C LEU A 392 11.50 13.22 -30.10
N LEU A 393 10.62 14.08 -30.64
CA LEU A 393 10.62 14.45 -32.06
C LEU A 393 11.84 15.32 -32.44
N ALA A 394 12.44 16.03 -31.48
CA ALA A 394 13.63 16.84 -31.71
C ALA A 394 14.92 16.02 -31.95
N ASP A 395 14.90 14.70 -31.76
CA ASP A 395 16.09 13.84 -31.82
C ASP A 395 15.83 12.53 -32.57
N PRO A 396 15.55 12.60 -33.89
CA PRO A 396 15.17 11.44 -34.69
C PRO A 396 16.29 10.40 -34.84
N GLN A 397 17.55 10.78 -34.60
CA GLN A 397 18.68 9.84 -34.59
C GLN A 397 18.65 8.92 -33.37
N ALA A 398 18.28 9.46 -32.20
CA ALA A 398 18.18 8.67 -30.97
C ALA A 398 16.87 7.87 -30.91
N PHE A 399 15.80 8.37 -31.53
CA PHE A 399 14.45 7.85 -31.28
C PHE A 399 13.65 7.51 -32.54
N TYR A 400 12.87 6.44 -32.43
CA TYR A 400 11.63 6.23 -33.15
C TYR A 400 10.46 6.45 -32.17
N PRO A 401 9.83 7.65 -32.18
CA PRO A 401 8.76 7.96 -31.23
C PRO A 401 7.45 7.22 -31.55
N ALA A 402 6.85 6.62 -30.52
CA ALA A 402 5.54 5.98 -30.60
C ALA A 402 4.58 6.62 -29.58
N PHE A 403 3.57 7.35 -30.06
CA PHE A 403 2.70 8.15 -29.19
C PHE A 403 1.39 7.43 -28.87
N ALA A 404 1.29 6.89 -27.67
CA ALA A 404 0.12 6.14 -27.20
C ALA A 404 -0.87 7.06 -26.47
N THR A 405 -2.00 7.38 -27.13
CA THR A 405 -3.03 8.25 -26.56
C THR A 405 -4.38 8.08 -27.25
N HIS A 406 -5.48 8.27 -26.52
CA HIS A 406 -6.82 8.36 -27.11
C HIS A 406 -7.40 9.77 -27.07
N ASN A 407 -6.59 10.76 -26.70
CA ASN A 407 -7.04 12.15 -26.59
C ASN A 407 -6.86 12.87 -27.93
N ALA A 408 -7.97 13.28 -28.56
CA ALA A 408 -7.95 13.91 -29.89
C ALA A 408 -7.15 15.21 -29.95
N HIS A 409 -7.17 16.04 -28.88
CA HIS A 409 -6.33 17.23 -28.81
C HIS A 409 -4.84 16.84 -28.79
N THR A 410 -4.45 15.85 -27.98
CA THR A 410 -3.07 15.34 -27.96
C THR A 410 -2.66 14.78 -29.32
N VAL A 411 -3.52 14.03 -30.00
CA VAL A 411 -3.28 13.51 -31.36
C VAL A 411 -3.01 14.67 -32.34
N ALA A 412 -3.89 15.67 -32.39
CA ALA A 412 -3.70 16.82 -33.25
C ALA A 412 -2.44 17.63 -32.90
N ALA A 413 -2.13 17.79 -31.61
CA ALA A 413 -0.93 18.47 -31.13
C ALA A 413 0.35 17.76 -31.55
N ILE A 414 0.40 16.43 -31.49
CA ILE A 414 1.55 15.64 -31.99
C ILE A 414 1.73 15.86 -33.49
N ALA A 415 0.65 15.81 -34.28
CA ALA A 415 0.72 16.05 -35.71
C ALA A 415 1.23 17.46 -36.05
N GLU A 416 0.92 18.45 -35.22
CA GLU A 416 1.45 19.81 -35.34
C GLU A 416 2.94 19.88 -34.95
N ILE A 417 3.35 19.24 -33.84
CA ILE A 417 4.75 19.19 -33.41
C ILE A 417 5.64 18.51 -34.46
N ALA A 418 5.18 17.38 -35.01
CA ALA A 418 5.95 16.55 -35.92
C ALA A 418 6.14 17.17 -37.31
N GLY A 419 5.19 18.01 -37.76
CA GLY A 419 5.17 18.53 -39.13
C GLY A 419 5.31 17.40 -40.17
N ASP A 420 6.31 17.51 -41.03
CA ASP A 420 6.60 16.55 -42.10
C ASP A 420 7.56 15.43 -41.69
N ALA A 421 7.94 15.32 -40.40
CA ALA A 421 8.83 14.25 -39.94
C ALA A 421 8.25 12.87 -40.32
N PRO A 422 9.02 11.99 -41.01
CA PRO A 422 8.51 10.73 -41.54
C PRO A 422 8.48 9.60 -40.48
N ASP A 423 9.43 9.59 -39.54
CA ASP A 423 9.73 8.40 -38.73
C ASP A 423 9.17 8.48 -37.30
N TRP A 424 7.87 8.26 -37.17
CA TRP A 424 7.18 8.09 -35.89
C TRP A 424 5.81 7.44 -36.12
N GLU A 425 5.17 6.96 -35.06
CA GLU A 425 3.82 6.37 -35.13
C GLU A 425 2.92 6.81 -33.97
N TYR A 426 1.61 6.67 -34.17
CA TYR A 426 0.66 6.64 -33.07
C TYR A 426 0.49 5.23 -32.53
N GLN A 427 -0.02 5.10 -31.32
CA GLN A 427 -0.48 3.84 -30.79
C GLN A 427 -1.83 3.98 -30.08
N ARG A 428 -2.64 2.93 -30.15
CA ARG A 428 -3.93 2.82 -29.47
C ARG A 428 -4.10 1.44 -28.87
N LEU A 429 -5.05 1.30 -27.97
CA LEU A 429 -5.47 -0.01 -27.45
C LEU A 429 -6.50 -0.67 -28.35
N HIS A 430 -6.48 -2.01 -28.40
CA HIS A 430 -7.55 -2.78 -29.03
C HIS A 430 -8.88 -2.59 -28.28
N GLY A 431 -9.98 -2.49 -29.03
CA GLY A 431 -11.32 -2.19 -28.49
C GLY A 431 -11.51 -0.73 -28.09
N MET A 432 -10.52 0.14 -28.35
CA MET A 432 -10.55 1.55 -27.97
C MET A 432 -9.92 2.48 -29.02
N GLY A 433 -10.65 3.54 -29.37
CA GLY A 433 -10.17 4.58 -30.26
C GLY A 433 -10.13 4.17 -31.73
N GLU A 434 -10.84 3.11 -32.12
CA GLU A 434 -11.08 2.73 -33.52
C GLU A 434 -11.58 3.93 -34.33
N ASP A 435 -12.68 4.55 -33.88
CA ASP A 435 -13.31 5.67 -34.58
C ASP A 435 -12.37 6.89 -34.71
N LEU A 436 -11.56 7.14 -33.67
CA LEU A 436 -10.60 8.24 -33.67
C LEU A 436 -9.48 8.00 -34.69
N TYR A 437 -8.90 6.80 -34.69
CA TYR A 437 -7.76 6.48 -35.53
C TYR A 437 -8.15 6.07 -36.95
N GLY A 438 -9.42 5.70 -37.19
CA GLY A 438 -9.97 5.52 -38.54
C GLY A 438 -9.95 6.82 -39.37
N GLU A 439 -9.87 7.97 -38.71
CA GLU A 439 -9.68 9.28 -39.35
C GLU A 439 -8.19 9.66 -39.54
N VAL A 440 -7.26 8.86 -39.01
CA VAL A 440 -5.82 9.13 -39.03
C VAL A 440 -5.09 8.19 -39.99
N VAL A 441 -5.44 6.90 -39.96
CA VAL A 441 -4.75 5.85 -40.72
C VAL A 441 -5.31 5.77 -42.14
N GLY A 442 -4.40 5.53 -43.10
CA GLY A 442 -4.75 5.26 -44.50
C GLY A 442 -4.51 6.44 -45.46
N PRO A 443 -4.37 6.16 -46.77
CA PRO A 443 -3.92 7.13 -47.77
C PRO A 443 -4.93 8.25 -48.05
N LEU A 444 -6.22 8.04 -47.74
CA LEU A 444 -7.29 9.01 -47.91
C LEU A 444 -7.52 9.87 -46.64
N LYS A 445 -6.73 9.64 -45.60
CA LYS A 445 -6.82 10.30 -44.28
C LYS A 445 -5.54 11.08 -44.02
N TRP A 446 -5.02 11.09 -42.79
CA TRP A 446 -3.74 11.73 -42.48
C TRP A 446 -2.53 10.90 -42.91
N ASN A 447 -2.76 9.67 -43.36
CA ASN A 447 -1.73 8.71 -43.79
C ASN A 447 -0.59 8.55 -42.76
N ARG A 448 -0.95 8.49 -41.47
CA ARG A 448 0.00 8.23 -40.37
C ARG A 448 -0.22 6.83 -39.80
N PRO A 449 0.86 6.07 -39.51
CA PRO A 449 0.71 4.73 -38.97
C PRO A 449 0.18 4.77 -37.53
N CYS A 450 -0.66 3.79 -37.20
CA CYS A 450 -1.12 3.53 -35.84
C CYS A 450 -0.88 2.06 -35.50
N ARG A 451 -0.20 1.81 -34.39
CA ARG A 451 0.00 0.47 -33.85
C ARG A 451 -1.01 0.17 -32.75
N ILE A 452 -1.74 -0.92 -32.92
CA ILE A 452 -2.75 -1.41 -31.98
C ILE A 452 -2.05 -2.28 -30.94
N TYR A 453 -2.10 -1.85 -29.68
CA TYR A 453 -1.71 -2.63 -28.52
C TYR A 453 -2.82 -3.65 -28.22
N ALA A 454 -2.52 -4.91 -28.51
CA ALA A 454 -3.47 -6.00 -28.65
C ALA A 454 -3.27 -7.03 -27.52
N PRO A 455 -4.20 -7.11 -26.55
CA PRO A 455 -4.10 -8.07 -25.45
C PRO A 455 -4.32 -9.49 -25.95
N VAL A 456 -3.47 -10.43 -25.51
CA VAL A 456 -3.52 -11.85 -25.86
C VAL A 456 -3.32 -12.67 -24.61
N GLY A 457 -4.29 -13.50 -24.27
CA GLY A 457 -4.22 -14.38 -23.12
C GLY A 457 -5.57 -15.01 -22.78
N THR A 458 -5.59 -15.86 -21.76
CA THR A 458 -6.82 -16.55 -21.38
C THR A 458 -7.82 -15.60 -20.73
N HIS A 459 -9.07 -16.05 -20.57
CA HIS A 459 -10.06 -15.25 -19.84
C HIS A 459 -9.69 -15.06 -18.37
N GLU A 460 -8.90 -15.97 -17.79
CA GLU A 460 -8.43 -15.86 -16.40
C GLU A 460 -7.43 -14.70 -16.26
N ASP A 461 -6.45 -14.62 -17.16
CA ASP A 461 -5.43 -13.56 -17.21
C ASP A 461 -6.02 -12.18 -17.55
N LEU A 462 -7.06 -12.16 -18.39
CA LEU A 462 -7.74 -10.93 -18.84
C LEU A 462 -8.32 -10.13 -17.67
N LEU A 463 -8.88 -10.78 -16.67
CA LEU A 463 -9.79 -10.09 -15.75
C LEU A 463 -9.01 -9.16 -14.79
N ALA A 464 -7.83 -9.55 -14.32
CA ALA A 464 -6.96 -8.67 -13.52
C ALA A 464 -6.57 -7.40 -14.28
N TYR A 465 -6.26 -7.56 -15.58
CA TYR A 465 -6.00 -6.49 -16.51
C TYR A 465 -7.23 -5.62 -16.81
N LEU A 466 -8.42 -6.23 -16.93
CA LEU A 466 -9.66 -5.56 -17.34
C LEU A 466 -10.10 -4.49 -16.32
N VAL A 467 -9.96 -4.75 -15.01
CA VAL A 467 -10.29 -3.77 -13.96
C VAL A 467 -9.42 -2.50 -14.12
N ARG A 468 -8.10 -2.66 -14.28
CA ARG A 468 -7.18 -1.53 -14.52
C ARG A 468 -7.53 -0.80 -15.81
N ARG A 469 -7.79 -1.54 -16.89
CA ARG A 469 -8.17 -1.00 -18.19
C ARG A 469 -9.45 -0.16 -18.14
N LEU A 470 -10.42 -0.58 -17.32
CA LEU A 470 -11.68 0.12 -17.13
C LEU A 470 -11.51 1.36 -16.25
N LEU A 471 -10.68 1.32 -15.20
CA LEU A 471 -10.35 2.49 -14.39
C LEU A 471 -9.66 3.60 -15.21
N GLU A 472 -8.66 3.23 -16.01
CA GLU A 472 -7.89 4.18 -16.85
C GLU A 472 -8.77 5.01 -17.77
N ASN A 473 -9.79 4.38 -18.35
CA ASN A 473 -10.63 5.01 -19.37
C ASN A 473 -11.97 5.49 -18.83
N GLY A 474 -12.34 5.02 -17.64
CA GLY A 474 -13.61 5.29 -17.00
C GLY A 474 -13.65 6.48 -16.06
N ALA A 475 -12.49 6.93 -15.58
CA ALA A 475 -12.42 8.11 -14.73
C ALA A 475 -13.10 9.33 -15.38
N ASN A 476 -13.78 10.18 -14.60
CA ASN A 476 -14.44 11.41 -15.07
C ASN A 476 -13.51 12.36 -15.85
N THR A 477 -12.21 12.24 -15.62
CA THR A 477 -11.17 13.04 -16.27
C THR A 477 -10.65 12.41 -17.57
N SER A 478 -11.04 11.17 -17.87
CA SER A 478 -10.73 10.47 -19.11
C SER A 478 -11.39 11.16 -20.30
N PHE A 479 -10.63 11.30 -21.39
CA PHE A 479 -11.16 11.85 -22.64
C PHE A 479 -12.24 10.95 -23.27
N VAL A 480 -12.08 9.63 -23.16
CA VAL A 480 -13.02 8.64 -23.71
C VAL A 480 -14.38 8.70 -23.00
N ASN A 481 -14.40 9.00 -21.70
CA ASN A 481 -15.64 9.26 -20.97
C ASN A 481 -16.23 10.63 -21.35
N ARG A 482 -15.42 11.69 -21.33
CA ARG A 482 -15.89 13.06 -21.64
C ARG A 482 -16.41 13.25 -23.07
N ILE A 483 -15.88 12.52 -24.06
CA ILE A 483 -16.37 12.58 -25.45
C ILE A 483 -17.74 11.89 -25.62
N ALA A 484 -18.08 10.97 -24.71
CA ALA A 484 -19.38 10.29 -24.66
C ALA A 484 -20.52 11.20 -24.21
N ASP A 485 -20.20 12.25 -23.45
CA ASP A 485 -21.16 13.23 -23.00
C ASP A 485 -21.50 14.21 -24.13
N ALA A 486 -22.74 14.13 -24.62
CA ALA A 486 -23.27 14.98 -25.68
C ALA A 486 -23.51 16.43 -25.21
N ASP A 487 -23.69 16.65 -23.90
CA ASP A 487 -23.95 17.97 -23.31
C ASP A 487 -22.65 18.79 -23.17
N LEU A 488 -21.47 18.14 -23.22
CA LEU A 488 -20.16 18.79 -23.10
C LEU A 488 -19.78 19.56 -24.38
N PRO A 489 -19.51 20.88 -24.30
CA PRO A 489 -19.05 21.66 -25.46
C PRO A 489 -17.74 21.13 -26.06
N LEU A 490 -17.64 21.14 -27.39
CA LEU A 490 -16.41 20.77 -28.12
C LEU A 490 -15.19 21.57 -27.67
N ASP A 491 -15.39 22.85 -27.35
CA ASP A 491 -14.32 23.75 -26.91
C ASP A 491 -13.72 23.32 -25.56
N ASP A 492 -14.52 22.74 -24.66
CA ASP A 492 -14.05 22.24 -23.36
C ASP A 492 -13.29 20.91 -23.47
N LEU A 493 -13.57 20.12 -24.51
CA LEU A 493 -12.86 18.87 -24.83
C LEU A 493 -11.51 19.16 -25.49
N LEU A 494 -11.44 20.25 -26.24
CA LEU A 494 -10.28 20.65 -27.04
C LEU A 494 -9.49 21.81 -26.42
N ALA A 495 -9.81 22.21 -25.19
CA ALA A 495 -9.08 23.25 -24.48
C ALA A 495 -7.58 22.90 -24.36
N ASP A 496 -6.71 23.88 -24.62
CA ASP A 496 -5.26 23.70 -24.51
C ASP A 496 -4.88 23.36 -23.06
N PRO A 497 -4.27 22.18 -22.80
CA PRO A 497 -3.84 21.81 -21.46
C PRO A 497 -2.81 22.78 -20.88
N VAL A 498 -1.98 23.45 -21.69
CA VAL A 498 -0.98 24.42 -21.21
C VAL A 498 -1.67 25.65 -20.63
N GLU A 499 -2.54 26.30 -21.39
CA GLU A 499 -3.26 27.49 -20.93
C GLU A 499 -4.20 27.16 -19.76
N ARG A 500 -4.88 26.00 -19.79
CA ARG A 500 -5.69 25.51 -18.66
C ARG A 500 -4.86 25.33 -17.38
N THR A 501 -3.66 24.76 -17.52
CA THR A 501 -2.76 24.53 -16.39
C THR A 501 -2.23 25.85 -15.86
N LEU A 502 -1.80 26.77 -16.73
CA LEU A 502 -1.32 28.10 -16.34
C LEU A 502 -2.40 28.93 -15.63
N ALA A 503 -3.65 28.86 -16.09
CA ALA A 503 -4.79 29.55 -15.46
C ALA A 503 -5.20 28.97 -14.09
N THR A 504 -4.71 27.78 -13.72
CA THR A 504 -5.03 27.17 -12.44
C THR A 504 -4.23 27.82 -11.31
N ALA A 505 -4.92 28.26 -10.25
CA ALA A 505 -4.33 28.96 -9.09
C ALA A 505 -3.28 28.12 -8.33
N SER A 506 -3.47 26.80 -8.25
CA SER A 506 -2.51 25.87 -7.63
C SER A 506 -2.29 24.66 -8.53
N LYS A 507 -1.02 24.37 -8.86
CA LYS A 507 -0.67 23.25 -9.75
C LYS A 507 -0.88 21.89 -9.06
N PRO A 508 -0.48 21.68 -7.79
CA PRO A 508 -0.97 20.55 -7.02
C PRO A 508 -2.50 20.50 -6.94
N HIS A 509 -3.08 19.32 -6.80
CA HIS A 509 -4.52 19.18 -6.60
C HIS A 509 -4.89 19.46 -5.12
N PRO A 510 -5.75 20.45 -4.82
CA PRO A 510 -5.99 20.93 -3.46
C PRO A 510 -6.73 19.92 -2.55
N ARG A 511 -7.32 18.86 -3.13
CA ARG A 511 -7.99 17.79 -2.38
C ARG A 511 -7.14 16.52 -2.26
N ILE A 512 -5.86 16.56 -2.64
CA ILE A 512 -4.92 15.46 -2.46
C ILE A 512 -3.86 15.99 -1.48
N PRO A 513 -4.01 15.76 -0.17
CA PRO A 513 -3.07 16.26 0.82
C PRO A 513 -1.72 15.55 0.66
N LEU A 514 -0.62 16.28 0.79
CA LEU A 514 0.71 15.66 0.83
C LEU A 514 0.80 14.61 1.95
N PRO A 515 1.72 13.64 1.88
CA PRO A 515 1.84 12.62 2.92
C PRO A 515 2.07 13.19 4.33
N ASP A 516 2.80 14.29 4.49
CA ASP A 516 3.01 14.98 5.79
C ASP A 516 1.70 15.55 6.36
N ASP A 517 0.77 15.94 5.48
CA ASP A 517 -0.49 16.63 5.78
C ASP A 517 -1.71 15.70 5.81
N LEU A 518 -1.49 14.37 5.77
CA LEU A 518 -2.56 13.38 5.61
C LEU A 518 -3.67 13.49 6.68
N PHE A 519 -3.32 13.95 7.88
CA PHE A 519 -4.25 14.11 9.01
C PHE A 519 -4.67 15.58 9.26
N GLY A 520 -4.34 16.47 8.32
CA GLY A 520 -4.72 17.89 8.36
C GLY A 520 -4.28 18.60 9.64
N ALA A 521 -5.16 19.44 10.19
CA ALA A 521 -4.88 20.24 11.37
C ALA A 521 -4.77 19.43 12.67
N SER A 522 -5.15 18.14 12.68
CA SER A 522 -5.12 17.34 13.91
C SER A 522 -3.68 17.02 14.35
N ARG A 523 -2.83 16.62 13.41
CA ARG A 523 -1.41 16.30 13.62
C ARG A 523 -0.67 16.19 12.29
N ARG A 524 0.65 16.38 12.34
CA ARG A 524 1.55 16.02 11.22
C ARG A 524 1.79 14.52 11.18
N ASN A 525 1.90 13.95 9.97
CA ASN A 525 2.25 12.55 9.77
C ASN A 525 3.75 12.30 9.99
N SER A 526 4.12 11.08 10.38
CA SER A 526 5.52 10.65 10.40
C SER A 526 6.08 10.55 8.96
N GLN A 527 7.33 10.97 8.77
CA GLN A 527 8.02 10.88 7.48
C GLN A 527 8.82 9.58 7.39
N GLY A 528 8.74 8.91 6.24
CA GLY A 528 9.51 7.71 5.93
C GLY A 528 10.73 7.97 5.05
N LEU A 529 11.47 6.89 4.79
CA LEU A 529 12.56 6.84 3.82
C LEU A 529 12.11 6.07 2.59
N ASP A 530 12.61 6.47 1.42
CA ASP A 530 12.39 5.71 0.21
C ASP A 530 13.40 4.56 0.11
N MET A 531 13.00 3.39 0.60
CA MET A 531 13.82 2.17 0.56
C MET A 531 13.96 1.58 -0.86
N SER A 532 13.46 2.27 -1.89
CA SER A 532 13.76 1.97 -3.30
C SER A 532 14.77 2.92 -3.93
N ASP A 533 15.20 3.97 -3.22
CA ASP A 533 16.18 4.95 -3.70
C ASP A 533 17.60 4.55 -3.31
N LYS A 534 18.48 4.34 -4.30
CA LYS A 534 19.85 3.85 -4.08
C LYS A 534 20.69 4.76 -3.16
N PRO A 535 20.69 6.10 -3.33
CA PRO A 535 21.34 7.00 -2.37
C PRO A 535 20.83 6.85 -0.94
N THR A 536 19.51 6.79 -0.75
CA THR A 536 18.91 6.58 0.58
C THR A 536 19.37 5.27 1.22
N LEU A 537 19.45 4.18 0.45
CA LEU A 537 19.98 2.89 0.93
C LEU A 537 21.47 2.97 1.31
N ALA A 538 22.28 3.67 0.52
CA ALA A 538 23.70 3.88 0.82
C ALA A 538 23.92 4.70 2.10
N ASP A 539 23.13 5.77 2.27
CA ASP A 539 23.17 6.61 3.47
C ASP A 539 22.82 5.81 4.73
N PHE A 540 21.74 5.01 4.65
CA PHE A 540 21.34 4.18 5.79
C PHE A 540 22.35 3.07 6.08
N LYS A 541 22.95 2.45 5.05
CA LYS A 541 24.04 1.48 5.24
C LYS A 541 25.21 2.10 6.01
N ALA A 542 25.61 3.33 5.68
CA ALA A 542 26.67 4.04 6.41
C ALA A 542 26.27 4.33 7.88
N VAL A 543 24.99 4.60 8.15
CA VAL A 543 24.48 4.73 9.53
C VAL A 543 24.53 3.39 10.27
N LEU A 544 24.11 2.29 9.65
CA LEU A 544 24.20 0.94 10.24
C LEU A 544 25.64 0.58 10.61
N GLU A 545 26.59 0.79 9.70
CA GLU A 545 28.02 0.51 9.92
C GLU A 545 28.59 1.35 11.07
N ARG A 546 28.26 2.65 11.13
CA ARG A 546 28.66 3.53 12.23
C ARG A 546 28.03 3.12 13.56
N SER A 547 26.75 2.78 13.56
CA SER A 547 26.04 2.33 14.76
C SER A 547 26.62 1.02 15.30
N ALA A 548 26.97 0.07 14.42
CA ALA A 548 27.61 -1.18 14.80
C ALA A 548 29.03 -1.00 15.37
N ALA A 549 29.71 0.12 15.06
CA ALA A 549 31.03 0.46 15.59
C ALA A 549 30.97 1.28 16.90
N GLN A 550 29.79 1.78 17.28
CA GLN A 550 29.61 2.60 18.48
C GLN A 550 29.39 1.73 19.72
N GLU A 551 29.96 2.15 20.85
CA GLU A 551 29.66 1.52 22.14
C GLU A 551 28.33 2.06 22.69
N HIS A 552 27.28 1.27 22.59
CA HIS A 552 25.97 1.60 23.15
C HIS A 552 25.86 1.12 24.60
N LEU A 553 25.28 1.95 25.47
CA LEU A 553 25.05 1.62 26.88
C LEU A 553 23.60 1.93 27.28
N ALA A 554 22.89 0.93 27.77
CA ALA A 554 21.65 1.10 28.51
C ALA A 554 21.95 0.99 30.01
N ALA A 555 21.48 1.95 30.80
CA ALA A 555 21.64 1.93 32.24
C ALA A 555 20.40 2.57 32.90
N PRO A 556 20.09 2.27 34.17
CA PRO A 556 18.93 2.85 34.82
C PRO A 556 19.05 4.37 34.87
N VAL A 557 18.01 5.09 34.47
CA VAL A 557 17.96 6.57 34.55
C VAL A 557 16.93 6.93 35.60
N ILE A 558 17.42 7.47 36.72
CA ILE A 558 16.60 7.83 37.87
C ILE A 558 16.73 9.32 38.14
N ALA A 559 15.60 10.04 38.17
CA ALA A 559 15.58 11.50 38.29
C ALA A 559 16.46 12.21 37.25
N GLY A 560 16.58 11.64 36.04
CA GLY A 560 17.42 12.16 34.95
C GLY A 560 18.91 11.86 35.08
N GLN A 561 19.30 11.04 36.05
CA GLN A 561 20.69 10.65 36.27
C GLN A 561 20.88 9.16 36.00
N SER A 562 21.82 8.84 35.12
CA SER A 562 22.23 7.46 34.83
C SER A 562 22.91 6.84 36.06
N ARG A 563 22.58 5.58 36.35
CA ARG A 563 23.16 4.79 37.45
C ARG A 563 24.24 3.86 36.92
N GLY A 564 25.36 3.80 37.62
CA GLY A 564 26.43 2.84 37.34
C GLY A 564 26.11 1.45 37.88
N GLY A 565 26.85 0.45 37.41
CA GLY A 565 26.71 -0.93 37.87
C GLY A 565 27.51 -1.88 36.99
N GLN A 566 27.32 -3.19 37.21
CA GLN A 566 27.95 -4.20 36.38
C GLN A 566 27.26 -4.23 35.00
N ALA A 567 28.02 -3.91 33.96
CA ALA A 567 27.51 -3.89 32.58
C ALA A 567 27.65 -5.26 31.91
N GLU A 568 26.55 -5.82 31.46
CA GLU A 568 26.44 -7.09 30.73
C GLU A 568 26.36 -6.86 29.22
N PRO A 569 26.92 -7.75 28.39
CA PRO A 569 26.85 -7.59 26.93
C PRO A 569 25.43 -7.83 26.40
N VAL A 570 25.01 -7.02 25.44
CA VAL A 570 23.81 -7.24 24.62
C VAL A 570 24.30 -7.69 23.24
N THR A 571 23.92 -8.90 22.82
CA THR A 571 24.40 -9.52 21.58
C THR A 571 23.36 -9.47 20.48
N ALA A 572 23.82 -9.40 19.22
CA ALA A 572 22.92 -9.37 18.07
C ALA A 572 22.26 -10.75 17.87
N PRO A 573 20.93 -10.84 17.69
CA PRO A 573 20.25 -12.11 17.40
C PRO A 573 20.73 -12.75 16.09
N ALA A 574 21.23 -11.94 15.15
CA ALA A 574 21.73 -12.37 13.85
C ALA A 574 23.10 -13.07 13.94
N ASP A 575 23.87 -12.79 14.99
CA ASP A 575 25.15 -13.44 15.31
C ASP A 575 25.52 -13.11 16.77
N HIS A 576 25.38 -14.10 17.67
CA HIS A 576 25.62 -13.92 19.10
C HIS A 576 27.09 -13.61 19.47
N SER A 577 28.03 -13.70 18.52
CA SER A 577 29.41 -13.24 18.75
C SER A 577 29.58 -11.73 18.58
N ARG A 578 28.59 -11.03 18.00
CA ARG A 578 28.59 -9.58 17.84
C ARG A 578 27.92 -8.93 19.05
N VAL A 579 28.68 -8.15 19.81
CA VAL A 579 28.17 -7.32 20.90
C VAL A 579 27.69 -5.99 20.30
N VAL A 580 26.39 -5.71 20.41
CA VAL A 580 25.77 -4.46 19.94
C VAL A 580 26.01 -3.34 20.96
N GLY A 581 26.04 -3.68 22.24
CA GLY A 581 26.26 -2.73 23.32
C GLY A 581 26.25 -3.45 24.66
N ARG A 582 26.01 -2.69 25.73
CA ARG A 582 25.98 -3.21 27.10
C ARG A 582 24.77 -2.69 27.87
N VAL A 583 24.30 -3.47 28.82
CA VAL A 583 23.21 -3.08 29.73
C VAL A 583 23.68 -3.18 31.18
N VAL A 584 23.37 -2.17 31.98
CA VAL A 584 23.38 -2.24 33.44
C VAL A 584 21.94 -2.45 33.88
N ASN A 585 21.65 -3.59 34.51
CA ASN A 585 20.31 -3.88 35.01
C ASN A 585 20.01 -3.08 36.29
N ALA A 586 18.78 -2.61 36.42
CA ALA A 586 18.28 -1.97 37.62
C ALA A 586 18.29 -2.95 38.79
N SER A 587 18.63 -2.45 39.98
CA SER A 587 18.52 -3.19 41.24
C SER A 587 17.17 -2.95 41.93
N ALA A 588 16.87 -3.72 42.98
CA ALA A 588 15.71 -3.46 43.83
C ALA A 588 15.77 -2.07 44.51
N GLN A 589 16.98 -1.58 44.80
CA GLN A 589 17.18 -0.23 45.35
C GLN A 589 16.84 0.83 44.30
N ASP A 590 17.28 0.64 43.05
CA ASP A 590 16.95 1.53 41.93
C ASP A 590 15.43 1.63 41.74
N VAL A 591 14.71 0.51 41.80
CA VAL A 591 13.24 0.49 41.77
C VAL A 591 12.64 1.34 42.90
N ALA A 592 13.12 1.16 44.13
CA ALA A 592 12.60 1.89 45.29
C ALA A 592 12.83 3.41 45.18
N GLU A 593 14.02 3.83 44.71
CA GLU A 593 14.39 5.22 44.45
C GLU A 593 13.58 5.84 43.31
N ALA A 594 13.46 5.12 42.18
CA ALA A 594 12.71 5.56 41.01
C ALA A 594 11.23 5.80 41.33
N MET A 595 10.60 4.86 42.04
CA MET A 595 9.21 4.98 42.47
C MET A 595 9.01 6.11 43.49
N ALA A 596 10.01 6.39 44.34
CA ALA A 596 9.97 7.53 45.26
C ALA A 596 10.04 8.86 44.49
N SER A 597 10.98 8.97 43.56
CA SER A 597 11.18 10.15 42.72
C SER A 597 9.94 10.45 41.87
N ALA A 598 9.44 9.45 41.15
CA ALA A 598 8.25 9.58 40.31
C ALA A 598 7.00 9.98 41.13
N ARG A 599 6.81 9.39 42.31
CA ARG A 599 5.71 9.75 43.20
C ARG A 599 5.81 11.19 43.69
N ALA A 600 7.01 11.67 44.00
CA ALA A 600 7.24 13.04 44.43
C ALA A 600 7.02 14.06 43.29
N ALA A 601 7.39 13.70 42.06
CA ALA A 601 7.23 14.57 40.89
C ALA A 601 5.79 14.62 40.35
N PHE A 602 5.01 13.56 40.55
CA PHE A 602 3.66 13.41 40.00
C PHE A 602 2.73 14.63 40.22
N PRO A 603 2.58 15.20 41.44
CA PRO A 603 1.64 16.30 41.64
C PRO A 603 1.94 17.53 40.78
N ALA A 604 3.22 17.88 40.61
CA ALA A 604 3.63 19.00 39.77
C ALA A 604 3.42 18.70 38.28
N TRP A 605 3.63 17.44 37.86
CA TRP A 605 3.39 17.02 36.49
C TRP A 605 1.90 16.97 36.12
N ASP A 606 1.03 16.45 37.02
CA ASP A 606 -0.44 16.48 36.84
C ASP A 606 -0.94 17.92 36.70
N ALA A 607 -0.38 18.84 37.49
CA ALA A 607 -0.71 20.27 37.45
C ALA A 607 -0.14 21.01 36.22
N THR A 608 0.81 20.42 35.49
CA THR A 608 1.34 21.02 34.25
C THR A 608 0.25 21.04 33.20
N PRO A 609 -0.06 22.17 32.52
CA PRO A 609 -1.14 22.23 31.54
C PRO A 609 -1.00 21.19 30.43
N ALA A 610 -2.12 20.59 30.01
CA ALA A 610 -2.12 19.54 28.98
C ALA A 610 -1.45 19.98 27.68
N GLU A 611 -1.62 21.24 27.27
CA GLU A 611 -0.95 21.84 26.11
C GLU A 611 0.58 21.79 26.24
N HIS A 612 1.11 22.03 27.44
CA HIS A 612 2.55 22.01 27.68
C HIS A 612 3.09 20.57 27.67
N ARG A 613 2.34 19.62 28.24
CA ARG A 613 2.69 18.20 28.14
C ARG A 613 2.65 17.72 26.69
N ALA A 614 1.64 18.11 25.93
CA ALA A 614 1.50 17.80 24.51
C ALA A 614 2.66 18.38 23.68
N ALA A 615 3.06 19.62 23.93
CA ALA A 615 4.20 20.25 23.25
C ALA A 615 5.52 19.49 23.49
N LEU A 616 5.73 18.93 24.68
CA LEU A 616 6.90 18.09 24.96
C LEU A 616 6.86 16.77 24.18
N LEU A 617 5.69 16.15 24.01
CA LEU A 617 5.52 14.95 23.18
C LEU A 617 5.75 15.25 21.69
N ASP A 618 5.25 16.37 21.17
CA ASP A 618 5.51 16.79 19.79
C ASP A 618 7.01 17.03 19.57
N LYS A 619 7.69 17.68 20.52
CA LYS A 619 9.15 17.86 20.46
C LYS A 619 9.89 16.53 20.50
N ALA A 620 9.44 15.55 21.31
CA ALA A 620 10.01 14.20 21.30
C ALA A 620 9.80 13.52 19.95
N ALA A 621 8.64 13.71 19.31
CA ALA A 621 8.37 13.17 17.98
C ALA A 621 9.33 13.76 16.92
N ASP A 622 9.61 15.06 17.00
CA ASP A 622 10.59 15.71 16.12
C ASP A 622 12.01 15.21 16.38
N MET A 623 12.38 14.92 17.64
CA MET A 623 13.67 14.31 17.96
C MET A 623 13.78 12.88 17.41
N PHE A 624 12.71 12.08 17.47
CA PHE A 624 12.69 10.75 16.88
C PHE A 624 12.78 10.82 15.35
N GLN A 625 12.09 11.78 14.72
CA GLN A 625 12.16 12.00 13.28
C GLN A 625 13.58 12.41 12.85
N ALA A 626 14.25 13.27 13.61
CA ALA A 626 15.62 13.71 13.34
C ALA A 626 16.66 12.60 13.54
N ASN A 627 16.40 11.64 14.44
CA ASN A 627 17.27 10.50 14.72
C ASN A 627 16.73 9.18 14.15
N LEU A 628 15.88 9.27 13.11
CA LEU A 628 15.14 8.12 12.58
C LEU A 628 16.06 6.97 12.17
N GLN A 629 17.14 7.27 11.45
CA GLN A 629 18.09 6.26 10.99
C GLN A 629 18.91 5.63 12.13
N GLU A 630 19.19 6.37 13.21
CA GLU A 630 19.93 5.84 14.37
C GLU A 630 19.07 4.87 15.19
N LEU A 631 17.80 5.22 15.41
CA LEU A 631 16.81 4.32 15.99
C LEU A 631 16.61 3.08 15.12
N MET A 632 16.48 3.24 13.80
CA MET A 632 16.39 2.12 12.87
C MET A 632 17.59 1.19 12.97
N ALA A 633 18.81 1.74 13.04
CA ALA A 633 20.03 0.94 13.10
C ALA A 633 20.07 0.05 14.36
N LEU A 634 19.68 0.58 15.52
CA LEU A 634 19.59 -0.24 16.74
C LEU A 634 18.48 -1.29 16.66
N ILE A 635 17.31 -0.97 16.10
CA ILE A 635 16.25 -1.98 15.89
C ILE A 635 16.73 -3.14 15.01
N VAL A 636 17.52 -2.85 13.97
CA VAL A 636 18.11 -3.87 13.10
C VAL A 636 19.15 -4.71 13.84
N LEU A 637 20.09 -4.06 14.54
CA LEU A 637 21.24 -4.72 15.17
C LEU A 637 20.88 -5.46 16.46
N GLU A 638 20.11 -4.83 17.34
CA GLU A 638 19.67 -5.37 18.64
C GLU A 638 18.41 -6.24 18.49
N GLY A 639 17.42 -5.77 17.74
CA GLY A 639 16.13 -6.46 17.58
C GLY A 639 16.10 -7.51 16.47
N GLY A 640 17.12 -7.56 15.61
CA GLY A 640 17.19 -8.51 14.49
C GLY A 640 16.12 -8.30 13.41
N ARG A 641 15.50 -7.11 13.34
CA ARG A 641 14.39 -6.83 12.40
C ARG A 641 14.91 -6.30 11.07
N SER A 642 14.17 -6.54 9.98
CA SER A 642 14.52 -6.00 8.66
C SER A 642 14.52 -4.46 8.67
N GLN A 643 15.26 -3.87 7.73
CA GLN A 643 15.37 -2.41 7.62
C GLN A 643 14.01 -1.72 7.39
N THR A 644 13.12 -2.34 6.62
CA THR A 644 11.77 -1.81 6.34
C THR A 644 10.85 -1.90 7.56
N ASP A 645 10.98 -2.96 8.37
CA ASP A 645 10.26 -3.10 9.63
C ASP A 645 10.74 -2.08 10.66
N ALA A 646 12.05 -1.85 10.75
CA ALA A 646 12.64 -0.83 11.60
C ALA A 646 12.15 0.59 11.24
N LEU A 647 12.09 0.91 9.94
CA LEU A 647 11.52 2.17 9.46
C LEU A 647 10.06 2.34 9.88
N SER A 648 9.24 1.30 9.66
CA SER A 648 7.83 1.31 10.03
C SER A 648 7.63 1.53 11.52
N GLU A 649 8.48 0.92 12.35
CA GLU A 649 8.39 1.01 13.80
C GLU A 649 8.73 2.41 14.32
N VAL A 650 9.80 3.03 13.83
CA VAL A 650 10.16 4.40 14.26
C VAL A 650 9.07 5.39 13.87
N ARG A 651 8.46 5.22 12.69
CA ARG A 651 7.30 6.01 12.27
C ARG A 651 6.11 5.82 13.20
N GLU A 652 5.80 4.59 13.59
CA GLU A 652 4.73 4.28 14.54
C GLU A 652 4.96 4.97 15.90
N ALA A 653 6.21 5.01 16.39
CA ALA A 653 6.57 5.73 17.62
C ALA A 653 6.34 7.24 17.52
N ILE A 654 6.75 7.85 16.41
CA ILE A 654 6.51 9.28 16.10
C ILE A 654 5.02 9.57 16.04
N ASP A 655 4.25 8.69 15.40
CA ASP A 655 2.80 8.83 15.29
C ASP A 655 2.11 8.69 16.66
N PHE A 656 2.55 7.80 17.55
CA PHE A 656 2.03 7.72 18.92
C PHE A 656 2.23 9.03 19.70
N LEU A 657 3.43 9.60 19.62
CA LEU A 657 3.76 10.85 20.31
C LEU A 657 2.85 11.99 19.86
N ARG A 658 2.76 12.21 18.54
CA ARG A 658 1.92 13.27 17.95
C ARG A 658 0.43 13.03 18.16
N TYR A 659 -0.01 11.76 18.04
CA TYR A 659 -1.40 11.41 18.24
C TYR A 659 -1.83 11.66 19.69
N TYR A 660 -1.07 11.19 20.68
CA TYR A 660 -1.44 11.42 22.08
C TYR A 660 -1.23 12.87 22.53
N ALA A 661 -0.32 13.62 21.91
CA ALA A 661 -0.25 15.07 22.07
C ALA A 661 -1.57 15.73 21.63
N ALA A 662 -2.05 15.43 20.42
CA ALA A 662 -3.33 15.94 19.92
C ALA A 662 -4.53 15.54 20.81
N GLN A 663 -4.60 14.26 21.23
CA GLN A 663 -5.65 13.79 22.13
C GLN A 663 -5.58 14.44 23.52
N ALA A 664 -4.39 14.78 24.02
CA ALA A 664 -4.24 15.50 25.28
C ALA A 664 -4.80 16.93 25.19
N ARG A 665 -4.50 17.63 24.09
CA ARG A 665 -5.06 18.97 23.82
C ARG A 665 -6.58 18.93 23.75
N GLU A 666 -7.12 17.95 23.04
CA GLU A 666 -8.57 17.80 22.88
C GLU A 666 -9.27 17.50 24.21
N LYS A 667 -8.71 16.59 25.03
CA LYS A 667 -9.46 15.98 26.15
C LYS A 667 -9.08 16.49 27.54
N PHE A 668 -7.90 17.09 27.69
CA PHE A 668 -7.35 17.48 29.00
C PHE A 668 -7.06 18.98 29.12
N ALA A 669 -7.24 19.77 28.05
CA ALA A 669 -6.93 21.21 28.09
C ALA A 669 -7.90 22.02 28.96
N ALA A 670 -9.18 21.63 29.01
CA ALA A 670 -10.19 22.32 29.81
C ALA A 670 -11.24 21.34 30.38
N PRO A 671 -11.85 21.65 31.53
CA PRO A 671 -13.00 20.90 32.03
C PRO A 671 -14.20 20.97 31.07
N ILE A 672 -14.92 19.86 30.97
CA ILE A 672 -16.19 19.77 30.23
C ILE A 672 -17.29 20.38 31.11
N ALA A 673 -17.99 21.40 30.62
CA ALA A 673 -19.18 21.92 31.30
C ALA A 673 -20.31 20.89 31.21
N LEU A 674 -20.94 20.59 32.36
CA LEU A 674 -22.05 19.65 32.44
C LEU A 674 -23.37 20.41 32.56
N PRO A 675 -24.48 19.89 32.01
CA PRO A 675 -25.80 20.46 32.24
C PRO A 675 -26.15 20.41 33.73
N GLY A 676 -26.88 21.42 34.21
CA GLY A 676 -27.27 21.55 35.60
C GLY A 676 -28.37 22.61 35.78
N PRO A 677 -28.89 22.74 37.00
CA PRO A 677 -29.87 23.78 37.30
C PRO A 677 -29.25 25.18 37.18
N THR A 678 -30.12 26.17 36.99
CA THR A 678 -29.73 27.57 37.16
C THR A 678 -29.10 27.81 38.54
N GLY A 679 -28.10 28.70 38.60
CA GLY A 679 -27.40 29.00 39.85
C GLY A 679 -26.42 27.90 40.29
N GLU A 680 -26.12 26.92 39.43
CA GLU A 680 -25.10 25.92 39.68
C GLU A 680 -24.20 25.77 38.44
N ARG A 681 -22.88 25.69 38.65
CA ARG A 681 -21.93 25.35 37.61
C ARG A 681 -21.30 24.01 37.92
N ASN A 682 -21.52 23.05 37.03
CA ASN A 682 -20.94 21.72 37.09
C ASN A 682 -19.90 21.56 35.98
N SER A 683 -18.71 21.07 36.34
CA SER A 683 -17.68 20.73 35.36
C SER A 683 -16.98 19.42 35.67
N LEU A 684 -16.66 18.66 34.62
CA LEU A 684 -15.92 17.41 34.67
C LEU A 684 -14.51 17.63 34.13
N SER A 685 -13.50 17.25 34.91
CA SER A 685 -12.09 17.34 34.51
C SER A 685 -11.41 15.98 34.61
N LEU A 686 -10.32 15.82 33.84
CA LEU A 686 -9.47 14.63 33.87
C LEU A 686 -8.11 15.00 34.43
N GLY A 687 -7.60 14.18 35.34
CA GLY A 687 -6.23 14.29 35.87
C GLY A 687 -5.52 12.95 35.89
N GLY A 688 -4.20 12.97 35.99
CA GLY A 688 -3.38 11.78 36.14
C GLY A 688 -3.74 11.00 37.40
N ARG A 689 -3.46 9.69 37.37
CA ARG A 689 -3.70 8.76 38.48
C ARG A 689 -2.52 8.71 39.45
N GLY A 690 -1.29 8.86 38.97
CA GLY A 690 -0.09 8.76 39.79
C GLY A 690 1.14 8.32 39.01
N VAL A 691 1.85 7.31 39.54
CA VAL A 691 2.96 6.66 38.84
C VAL A 691 2.42 5.47 38.06
N PHE A 692 2.52 5.52 36.73
CA PHE A 692 2.22 4.41 35.84
C PHE A 692 3.47 3.57 35.59
N VAL A 693 3.31 2.25 35.70
CA VAL A 693 4.36 1.31 35.31
C VAL A 693 4.11 0.88 33.86
N CYS A 694 5.05 1.15 32.98
CA CYS A 694 5.00 0.79 31.56
C CYS A 694 5.97 -0.37 31.30
N ILE A 695 5.44 -1.54 30.91
CA ILE A 695 6.22 -2.75 30.62
C ILE A 695 5.98 -3.11 29.16
N SER A 696 7.03 -3.07 28.36
CA SER A 696 6.97 -3.24 26.90
C SER A 696 7.66 -4.53 26.43
N PRO A 697 7.27 -5.06 25.25
CA PRO A 697 7.86 -6.26 24.68
C PRO A 697 9.10 -5.93 23.84
N TRP A 698 9.86 -6.95 23.46
CA TRP A 698 11.07 -6.84 22.64
C TRP A 698 10.76 -6.72 21.14
N ASN A 699 9.56 -7.06 20.70
CA ASN A 699 9.25 -7.17 19.26
C ASN A 699 8.86 -5.83 18.60
N PHE A 700 8.50 -4.83 19.42
CA PHE A 700 8.39 -3.42 19.03
C PHE A 700 9.06 -2.57 20.12
N PRO A 701 10.41 -2.63 20.20
CA PRO A 701 11.18 -2.05 21.29
C PRO A 701 11.15 -0.52 21.35
N VAL A 702 10.81 0.17 20.25
CA VAL A 702 10.59 1.62 20.21
C VAL A 702 9.11 1.95 20.23
N ALA A 703 8.31 1.37 19.33
CA ALA A 703 6.95 1.88 19.09
C ALA A 703 6.01 1.65 20.28
N ILE A 704 5.89 0.41 20.74
CA ILE A 704 4.99 0.07 21.86
C ILE A 704 5.53 0.67 23.17
N PHE A 705 6.85 0.61 23.38
CA PHE A 705 7.51 1.25 24.52
C PHE A 705 7.17 2.76 24.59
N THR A 706 7.38 3.47 23.48
CA THR A 706 7.07 4.90 23.37
C THR A 706 5.58 5.17 23.52
N GLY A 707 4.72 4.38 22.89
CA GLY A 707 3.27 4.56 22.91
C GLY A 707 2.67 4.46 24.32
N GLN A 708 3.11 3.47 25.12
CA GLN A 708 2.67 3.34 26.51
C GLN A 708 3.12 4.54 27.36
N ILE A 709 4.39 4.95 27.24
CA ILE A 709 4.97 6.07 28.00
C ILE A 709 4.27 7.38 27.61
N ALA A 710 4.16 7.66 26.32
CA ALA A 710 3.55 8.88 25.79
C ALA A 710 2.10 9.05 26.26
N ALA A 711 1.31 7.98 26.25
CA ALA A 711 -0.07 8.01 26.73
C ALA A 711 -0.16 8.34 28.23
N ALA A 712 0.69 7.71 29.06
CA ALA A 712 0.73 7.97 30.49
C ALA A 712 1.14 9.42 30.80
N LEU A 713 2.19 9.91 30.14
CA LEU A 713 2.67 11.30 30.25
C LEU A 713 1.61 12.32 29.79
N ALA A 714 0.97 12.08 28.64
CA ALA A 714 -0.09 12.90 28.08
C ALA A 714 -1.24 13.10 29.08
N ALA A 715 -1.65 12.01 29.76
CA ALA A 715 -2.70 12.02 30.76
C ALA A 715 -2.28 12.60 32.13
N GLY A 716 -1.03 13.07 32.29
CA GLY A 716 -0.55 13.72 33.51
C GLY A 716 0.09 12.78 34.55
N ASN A 717 0.48 11.56 34.16
CA ASN A 717 1.14 10.61 35.06
C ASN A 717 2.66 10.71 35.00
N ALA A 718 3.32 10.43 36.12
CA ALA A 718 4.74 10.06 36.12
C ALA A 718 4.86 8.58 35.68
N VAL A 719 6.01 8.19 35.15
CA VAL A 719 6.21 6.88 34.51
C VAL A 719 7.45 6.19 35.04
N ALA A 720 7.32 4.91 35.36
CA ALA A 720 8.42 3.97 35.52
C ALA A 720 8.41 2.99 34.34
N ALA A 721 9.38 3.13 33.43
CA ALA A 721 9.44 2.36 32.19
C ALA A 721 10.43 1.19 32.32
N LYS A 722 9.94 -0.02 32.06
CA LYS A 722 10.72 -1.26 32.04
C LYS A 722 10.65 -1.87 30.64
N PRO A 723 11.73 -1.79 29.83
CA PRO A 723 11.76 -2.44 28.53
C PRO A 723 11.92 -3.96 28.65
N ALA A 724 11.73 -4.71 27.57
CA ALA A 724 12.15 -6.11 27.52
C ALA A 724 13.67 -6.23 27.67
N GLU A 725 14.12 -7.33 28.30
CA GLU A 725 15.53 -7.58 28.59
C GLU A 725 16.38 -7.83 27.32
N GLN A 726 15.74 -8.24 26.22
CA GLN A 726 16.39 -8.45 24.92
C GLN A 726 16.71 -7.15 24.18
N THR A 727 15.99 -6.05 24.46
CA THR A 727 16.10 -4.79 23.69
C THR A 727 16.28 -3.52 24.54
N PRO A 728 17.23 -3.49 25.50
CA PRO A 728 17.42 -2.35 26.38
C PRO A 728 18.09 -1.13 25.72
N LEU A 729 18.95 -1.31 24.71
CA LEU A 729 19.72 -0.23 24.07
C LEU A 729 18.83 0.70 23.27
N THR A 730 17.96 0.12 22.44
CA THR A 730 16.97 0.86 21.66
C THR A 730 16.03 1.67 22.57
N ALA A 731 15.57 1.06 23.67
CA ALA A 731 14.74 1.73 24.65
C ALA A 731 15.48 2.85 25.39
N ALA A 732 16.77 2.67 25.70
CA ALA A 732 17.61 3.70 26.31
C ALA A 732 17.77 4.92 25.38
N LEU A 733 17.97 4.70 24.07
CA LEU A 733 18.02 5.79 23.09
C LEU A 733 16.68 6.55 23.03
N ALA A 734 15.56 5.84 23.02
CA ALA A 734 14.22 6.46 23.05
C ALA A 734 14.03 7.34 24.30
N VAL A 735 14.41 6.86 25.49
CA VAL A 735 14.33 7.64 26.75
C VAL A 735 15.28 8.84 26.72
N LYS A 736 16.50 8.68 26.21
CA LYS A 736 17.45 9.79 26.05
C LYS A 736 16.83 10.91 25.21
N LEU A 737 16.26 10.58 24.05
CA LEU A 737 15.61 11.55 23.17
C LEU A 737 14.40 12.21 23.84
N MET A 738 13.61 11.46 24.62
CA MET A 738 12.50 12.02 25.41
C MET A 738 12.96 13.02 26.47
N HIS A 739 14.07 12.76 27.15
CA HIS A 739 14.64 13.70 28.11
C HIS A 739 15.23 14.94 27.43
N GLU A 740 15.92 14.79 26.30
CA GLU A 740 16.43 15.92 25.50
C GLU A 740 15.27 16.77 24.92
N ALA A 741 14.11 16.15 24.66
CA ALA A 741 12.89 16.87 24.29
C ALA A 741 12.36 17.74 25.44
N GLY A 742 12.76 17.45 26.68
CA GLY A 742 12.42 18.24 27.87
C GLY A 742 11.48 17.52 28.83
N ILE A 743 11.20 16.23 28.62
CA ILE A 743 10.45 15.43 29.59
C ILE A 743 11.31 15.31 30.87
N PRO A 744 10.85 15.80 32.03
CA PRO A 744 11.68 15.85 33.22
C PRO A 744 12.14 14.46 33.67
N GLY A 745 13.42 14.35 34.04
CA GLY A 745 14.00 13.10 34.54
C GLY A 745 13.33 12.52 35.79
N ALA A 746 12.71 13.37 36.62
CA ALA A 746 11.93 12.93 37.78
C ALA A 746 10.52 12.41 37.40
N VAL A 747 10.03 12.72 36.19
CA VAL A 747 8.72 12.29 35.69
C VAL A 747 8.84 10.98 34.91
N LEU A 748 9.89 10.78 34.13
CA LEU A 748 10.14 9.54 33.38
C LEU A 748 11.38 8.82 33.94
N GLN A 749 11.19 7.64 34.51
CA GLN A 749 12.25 6.75 35.00
C GLN A 749 12.47 5.61 34.01
N PHE A 750 13.73 5.21 33.79
CA PHE A 750 14.08 4.07 32.95
C PHE A 750 14.78 3.00 33.78
N LEU A 751 14.23 1.78 33.74
CA LEU A 751 14.63 0.67 34.60
C LEU A 751 14.80 -0.60 33.75
N PRO A 752 15.92 -0.75 33.01
CA PRO A 752 16.23 -1.99 32.29
C PRO A 752 16.43 -3.13 33.29
N GLY A 753 16.09 -4.35 32.90
CA GLY A 753 16.19 -5.53 33.77
C GLY A 753 15.30 -6.65 33.30
N ASP A 754 15.23 -7.73 34.07
CA ASP A 754 14.41 -8.89 33.74
C ASP A 754 12.97 -8.79 34.29
N GLY A 755 12.22 -9.89 34.19
CA GLY A 755 10.87 -10.00 34.76
C GLY A 755 10.77 -9.70 36.27
N ARG A 756 11.84 -9.86 37.06
CA ARG A 756 11.84 -9.57 38.50
C ARG A 756 11.76 -8.08 38.78
N ILE A 757 12.42 -7.25 37.96
CA ILE A 757 12.30 -5.79 38.03
C ILE A 757 10.88 -5.35 37.66
N GLY A 758 10.29 -5.97 36.64
CA GLY A 758 8.89 -5.76 36.29
C GLY A 758 7.94 -6.11 37.46
N ALA A 759 8.14 -7.27 38.09
CA ALA A 759 7.35 -7.70 39.24
C ALA A 759 7.49 -6.75 40.44
N ALA A 760 8.71 -6.32 40.76
CA ALA A 760 8.95 -5.37 41.85
C ALA A 760 8.23 -4.03 41.63
N LEU A 761 8.23 -3.51 40.41
CA LEU A 761 7.46 -2.31 40.04
C LEU A 761 5.95 -2.54 40.16
N VAL A 762 5.47 -3.69 39.69
CA VAL A 762 4.06 -4.05 39.78
C VAL A 762 3.62 -4.23 41.22
N GLU A 763 4.46 -4.74 42.13
CA GLU A 763 4.13 -4.98 43.54
C GLU A 763 4.22 -3.72 44.41
N ASP A 764 5.00 -2.72 44.01
CA ASP A 764 5.20 -1.48 44.77
C ASP A 764 3.87 -0.77 45.10
N SER A 765 3.70 -0.34 46.34
CA SER A 765 2.46 0.28 46.82
C SER A 765 2.15 1.65 46.18
N ARG A 766 3.13 2.27 45.51
CA ARG A 766 2.99 3.59 44.86
C ARG A 766 2.51 3.49 43.41
N THR A 767 2.46 2.30 42.83
CA THR A 767 1.97 2.07 41.47
C THR A 767 0.48 2.40 41.39
N ALA A 768 0.13 3.35 40.53
CA ALA A 768 -1.24 3.86 40.34
C ALA A 768 -1.94 3.28 39.08
N GLY A 769 -1.21 2.50 38.30
CA GLY A 769 -1.69 1.79 37.11
C GLY A 769 -0.56 1.08 36.38
N VAL A 770 -0.90 0.09 35.56
CA VAL A 770 0.07 -0.67 34.76
C VAL A 770 -0.39 -0.68 33.30
N ALA A 771 0.49 -0.30 32.39
CA ALA A 771 0.37 -0.56 30.97
C ALA A 771 1.38 -1.66 30.60
N PHE A 772 0.86 -2.81 30.19
CA PHE A 772 1.63 -4.00 29.88
C PHE A 772 1.35 -4.43 28.45
N THR A 773 2.40 -4.79 27.73
CA THR A 773 2.28 -5.52 26.47
C THR A 773 3.26 -6.68 26.46
N GLY A 774 2.76 -7.89 26.24
CA GLY A 774 3.55 -9.12 26.33
C GLY A 774 2.66 -10.38 26.35
N SER A 775 3.12 -11.47 26.95
CA SER A 775 2.36 -12.73 26.93
C SER A 775 1.12 -12.70 27.82
N THR A 776 0.10 -13.48 27.43
CA THR A 776 -1.14 -13.64 28.20
C THR A 776 -0.88 -14.23 29.59
N GLU A 777 0.12 -15.10 29.73
CA GLU A 777 0.55 -15.70 30.99
C GLU A 777 1.07 -14.63 31.97
N VAL A 778 1.95 -13.75 31.50
CA VAL A 778 2.52 -12.67 32.34
C VAL A 778 1.45 -11.63 32.68
N ALA A 779 0.56 -11.29 31.74
CA ALA A 779 -0.57 -10.40 32.04
C ALA A 779 -1.45 -10.93 33.19
N LYS A 780 -1.73 -12.24 33.22
CA LYS A 780 -2.49 -12.89 34.30
C LYS A 780 -1.73 -12.84 35.64
N LEU A 781 -0.40 -12.97 35.64
CA LEU A 781 0.41 -12.81 36.84
C LEU A 781 0.36 -11.38 37.38
N ILE A 782 0.50 -10.38 36.50
CA ILE A 782 0.38 -8.96 36.84
C ILE A 782 -1.00 -8.69 37.44
N ALA A 783 -2.08 -9.15 36.79
CA ALA A 783 -3.44 -8.96 37.27
C ALA A 783 -3.65 -9.53 38.69
N ARG A 784 -3.12 -10.73 38.97
CA ARG A 784 -3.18 -11.35 40.30
C ARG A 784 -2.37 -10.56 41.33
N SER A 785 -1.17 -10.10 40.97
CA SER A 785 -0.33 -9.29 41.85
C SER A 785 -1.00 -7.96 42.21
N LEU A 786 -1.58 -7.26 41.23
CA LEU A 786 -2.34 -6.03 41.46
C LEU A 786 -3.58 -6.26 42.34
N ALA A 787 -4.32 -7.35 42.11
CA ALA A 787 -5.50 -7.69 42.90
C ALA A 787 -5.18 -8.09 44.35
N ALA A 788 -3.98 -8.61 44.61
CA ALA A 788 -3.53 -9.02 45.95
C ALA A 788 -3.12 -7.83 46.84
N LYS A 789 -2.95 -6.62 46.26
CA LYS A 789 -2.53 -5.44 47.03
C LYS A 789 -3.62 -4.98 48.01
N PRO A 790 -3.26 -4.53 49.22
CA PRO A 790 -4.21 -4.00 50.19
C PRO A 790 -4.70 -2.56 49.88
N GLY A 791 -4.21 -1.95 48.79
CA GLY A 791 -4.49 -0.55 48.41
C GLY A 791 -5.60 -0.40 47.38
N PRO A 792 -5.65 0.75 46.66
CA PRO A 792 -6.63 0.98 45.60
C PRO A 792 -6.56 -0.08 44.49
N ILE A 793 -7.71 -0.43 43.91
CA ILE A 793 -7.75 -1.23 42.68
C ILE A 793 -7.29 -0.33 41.53
N VAL A 794 -6.08 -0.58 41.04
CA VAL A 794 -5.47 0.22 39.98
C VAL A 794 -5.79 -0.33 38.58
N PRO A 795 -5.83 0.51 37.54
CA PRO A 795 -5.99 0.04 36.17
C PRO A 795 -4.86 -0.87 35.72
N LEU A 796 -5.23 -1.94 35.02
CA LEU A 796 -4.35 -2.70 34.14
C LEU A 796 -4.84 -2.51 32.71
N ILE A 797 -3.93 -2.08 31.83
CA ILE A 797 -4.06 -2.16 30.38
C ILE A 797 -3.11 -3.27 29.97
N ALA A 798 -3.63 -4.40 29.51
CA ALA A 798 -2.83 -5.53 29.08
C ALA A 798 -3.18 -5.88 27.63
N GLU A 799 -2.26 -5.60 26.72
CA GLU A 799 -2.32 -6.04 25.33
C GLU A 799 -1.45 -7.28 25.17
N THR A 800 -1.98 -8.36 24.60
CA THR A 800 -1.32 -9.67 24.61
C THR A 800 -1.37 -10.37 23.25
N GLY A 801 -1.17 -11.67 23.22
CA GLY A 801 -1.02 -12.47 22.00
C GLY A 801 -2.31 -12.69 21.21
N GLY A 802 -2.19 -13.39 20.08
CA GLY A 802 -3.32 -13.76 19.23
C GLY A 802 -3.12 -15.06 18.47
N GLN A 803 -4.20 -15.82 18.27
CA GLN A 803 -4.26 -16.91 17.29
C GLN A 803 -4.90 -16.40 15.99
N ASN A 804 -4.23 -15.43 15.36
CA ASN A 804 -4.82 -14.64 14.27
C ASN A 804 -5.11 -15.48 13.03
N ALA A 805 -6.27 -15.26 12.44
CA ALA A 805 -6.76 -16.00 11.28
C ALA A 805 -6.91 -15.10 10.05
N LEU A 806 -6.77 -15.68 8.86
CA LEU A 806 -7.19 -15.09 7.60
C LEU A 806 -8.12 -16.07 6.89
N ILE A 807 -9.32 -15.63 6.52
CA ILE A 807 -10.29 -16.42 5.77
C ILE A 807 -10.31 -15.95 4.32
N ALA A 808 -9.99 -16.83 3.38
CA ALA A 808 -10.03 -16.58 1.95
C ALA A 808 -11.06 -17.49 1.29
N ASP A 809 -12.05 -16.88 0.61
CA ASP A 809 -13.03 -17.60 -0.20
C ASP A 809 -12.60 -17.67 -1.67
N SER A 810 -13.33 -18.44 -2.48
CA SER A 810 -13.00 -18.67 -3.89
C SER A 810 -13.15 -17.44 -4.80
N SER A 811 -13.73 -16.33 -4.29
CA SER A 811 -13.81 -15.06 -5.02
C SER A 811 -12.54 -14.22 -4.91
N ALA A 812 -11.65 -14.59 -3.99
CA ALA A 812 -10.39 -13.89 -3.75
C ALA A 812 -9.40 -14.03 -4.93
N LEU A 813 -8.58 -13.00 -5.14
CA LEU A 813 -7.47 -13.06 -6.10
C LEU A 813 -6.28 -13.80 -5.47
N ALA A 814 -5.89 -14.96 -6.03
CA ALA A 814 -4.86 -15.84 -5.46
C ALA A 814 -3.51 -15.14 -5.24
N GLU A 815 -3.06 -14.35 -6.21
CA GLU A 815 -1.80 -13.60 -6.17
C GLU A 815 -1.80 -12.58 -5.02
N GLN A 816 -2.97 -11.99 -4.75
CA GLN A 816 -3.15 -11.05 -3.67
C GLN A 816 -3.17 -11.76 -2.31
N VAL A 817 -3.91 -12.87 -2.21
CA VAL A 817 -3.94 -13.71 -0.99
C VAL A 817 -2.53 -14.16 -0.64
N VAL A 818 -1.77 -14.71 -1.58
CA VAL A 818 -0.40 -15.19 -1.32
C VAL A 818 0.53 -14.07 -0.88
N ARG A 819 0.51 -12.91 -1.57
CA ARG A 819 1.31 -11.74 -1.16
C ARG A 819 1.00 -11.32 0.27
N ASP A 820 -0.29 -11.20 0.59
CA ASP A 820 -0.74 -10.70 1.88
C ASP A 820 -0.54 -11.74 3.01
N VAL A 821 -0.64 -13.04 2.70
CA VAL A 821 -0.32 -14.17 3.60
C VAL A 821 1.17 -14.22 3.92
N VAL A 822 2.04 -14.17 2.89
CA VAL A 822 3.50 -14.19 3.07
C VAL A 822 3.94 -13.02 3.94
N LEU A 823 3.45 -11.82 3.63
CA LEU A 823 3.76 -10.64 4.42
C LEU A 823 3.21 -10.76 5.86
N SER A 824 1.99 -11.25 6.04
CA SER A 824 1.39 -11.32 7.37
C SER A 824 1.99 -12.41 8.27
N ALA A 825 2.44 -13.53 7.69
CA ALA A 825 2.92 -14.68 8.44
C ALA A 825 4.43 -14.62 8.74
N PHE A 826 5.23 -14.12 7.79
CA PHE A 826 6.69 -14.28 7.83
C PHE A 826 7.48 -13.00 8.02
N ASN A 827 6.90 -11.81 7.76
CA ASN A 827 7.54 -10.53 8.05
C ASN A 827 7.93 -10.43 9.54
N SER A 828 9.06 -9.79 9.83
CA SER A 828 9.69 -9.79 11.17
C SER A 828 9.87 -11.20 11.77
N ALA A 829 10.12 -12.22 10.94
CA ALA A 829 10.14 -13.63 11.36
C ALA A 829 8.84 -14.07 12.09
N GLY A 830 7.69 -13.53 11.71
CA GLY A 830 6.41 -13.82 12.36
C GLY A 830 6.32 -13.32 13.81
N GLN A 831 7.26 -12.48 14.27
CA GLN A 831 7.34 -11.97 15.64
C GLN A 831 6.47 -10.72 15.85
N ARG A 832 5.31 -10.66 15.20
CA ARG A 832 4.29 -9.63 15.45
C ARG A 832 3.13 -10.27 16.18
N CYS A 833 2.56 -9.59 17.17
CA CYS A 833 1.32 -10.04 17.79
C CYS A 833 0.17 -10.13 16.78
N SER A 834 0.20 -9.32 15.70
CA SER A 834 -0.73 -9.34 14.58
C SER A 834 -0.40 -10.35 13.48
N ALA A 835 0.71 -11.10 13.58
CA ALA A 835 1.12 -12.00 12.51
C ALA A 835 0.09 -13.10 12.27
N LEU A 836 -0.09 -13.47 11.01
CA LEU A 836 -1.01 -14.52 10.58
C LEU A 836 -0.52 -15.88 11.10
N ARG A 837 -1.36 -16.55 11.90
CA ARG A 837 -1.08 -17.88 12.42
C ARG A 837 -1.79 -18.97 11.62
N VAL A 838 -3.03 -18.70 11.19
CA VAL A 838 -3.87 -19.70 10.51
C VAL A 838 -4.56 -19.11 9.27
N LEU A 839 -4.21 -19.62 8.09
CA LEU A 839 -4.93 -19.38 6.85
C LEU A 839 -6.05 -20.40 6.69
N PHE A 840 -7.30 -19.95 6.66
CA PHE A 840 -8.46 -20.72 6.22
C PHE A 840 -8.71 -20.45 4.74
N ILE A 841 -8.54 -21.47 3.90
CA ILE A 841 -8.69 -21.35 2.45
C ILE A 841 -9.81 -22.26 1.95
N GLN A 842 -10.72 -21.72 1.13
CA GLN A 842 -11.82 -22.50 0.59
C GLN A 842 -11.27 -23.63 -0.32
N GLU A 843 -11.80 -24.84 -0.17
CA GLU A 843 -11.32 -26.06 -0.82
C GLU A 843 -11.16 -25.90 -2.33
N ASP A 844 -12.09 -25.19 -3.00
CA ASP A 844 -12.13 -24.98 -4.45
C ASP A 844 -10.91 -24.25 -5.03
N ILE A 845 -10.21 -23.44 -4.23
CA ILE A 845 -9.01 -22.68 -4.66
C ILE A 845 -7.75 -23.07 -3.89
N ALA A 846 -7.85 -24.01 -2.94
CA ALA A 846 -6.79 -24.32 -2.00
C ALA A 846 -5.51 -24.81 -2.68
N ASP A 847 -5.61 -25.72 -3.65
CA ASP A 847 -4.42 -26.28 -4.32
C ASP A 847 -3.63 -25.23 -5.11
N LYS A 848 -4.34 -24.35 -5.84
CA LYS A 848 -3.73 -23.24 -6.56
C LYS A 848 -3.01 -22.30 -5.60
N VAL A 849 -3.69 -21.88 -4.52
CA VAL A 849 -3.14 -20.94 -3.53
C VAL A 849 -1.97 -21.56 -2.78
N ILE A 850 -2.06 -22.83 -2.34
CA ILE A 850 -0.98 -23.52 -1.62
C ILE A 850 0.25 -23.70 -2.53
N THR A 851 0.06 -24.01 -3.81
CA THR A 851 1.15 -24.14 -4.78
C THR A 851 1.87 -22.80 -4.99
N MET A 852 1.12 -21.71 -5.18
CA MET A 852 1.67 -20.37 -5.34
C MET A 852 2.32 -19.87 -4.04
N LEU A 853 1.74 -20.18 -2.87
CA LEU A 853 2.32 -19.88 -1.55
C LEU A 853 3.67 -20.57 -1.38
N LYS A 854 3.77 -21.87 -1.69
CA LYS A 854 5.04 -22.60 -1.65
C LYS A 854 6.09 -21.94 -2.54
N GLY A 855 5.74 -21.59 -3.77
CA GLY A 855 6.67 -20.92 -4.68
C GLY A 855 7.09 -19.54 -4.18
N ALA A 856 6.16 -18.73 -3.67
CA ALA A 856 6.47 -17.41 -3.11
C ALA A 856 7.36 -17.50 -1.85
N MET A 857 7.16 -18.53 -1.01
CA MET A 857 8.03 -18.77 0.14
C MET A 857 9.45 -19.15 -0.29
N ALA A 858 9.62 -19.90 -1.38
CA ALA A 858 10.94 -20.28 -1.89
C ALA A 858 11.76 -19.06 -2.37
N GLU A 859 11.11 -17.92 -2.61
CA GLU A 859 11.75 -16.67 -3.03
C GLU A 859 12.21 -15.80 -1.86
N LEU A 860 11.89 -16.15 -0.61
CA LEU A 860 12.27 -15.38 0.58
C LEU A 860 13.74 -15.59 0.94
N VAL A 861 14.44 -14.49 1.20
CA VAL A 861 15.82 -14.51 1.72
C VAL A 861 15.79 -14.47 3.24
N VAL A 862 16.26 -15.54 3.89
CA VAL A 862 16.41 -15.63 5.35
C VAL A 862 17.87 -15.42 5.71
N GLY A 863 18.22 -14.30 6.36
CA GLY A 863 19.62 -13.91 6.54
C GLY A 863 19.85 -12.72 7.47
N ASP A 864 21.03 -12.10 7.38
CA ASP A 864 21.39 -10.94 8.22
C ASP A 864 20.46 -9.75 7.91
N PRO A 865 19.70 -9.24 8.89
CA PRO A 865 18.76 -8.13 8.68
C PRO A 865 19.44 -6.80 8.33
N ALA A 866 20.76 -6.69 8.51
CA ALA A 866 21.54 -5.53 8.06
C ALA A 866 21.63 -5.43 6.53
N GLU A 867 21.37 -6.52 5.79
CA GLU A 867 21.33 -6.52 4.33
C GLU A 867 19.91 -6.20 3.81
N ILE A 868 19.77 -5.24 2.89
CA ILE A 868 18.45 -4.82 2.37
C ILE A 868 17.71 -5.94 1.64
N ARG A 869 18.44 -6.93 1.09
CA ARG A 869 17.85 -8.10 0.42
C ARG A 869 17.22 -9.12 1.36
N THR A 870 17.47 -9.01 2.67
CA THR A 870 16.94 -9.95 3.65
C THR A 870 15.45 -9.66 3.91
N ASP A 871 14.61 -10.66 3.68
CA ASP A 871 13.17 -10.58 3.94
C ASP A 871 12.82 -10.98 5.36
N VAL A 872 13.53 -11.99 5.88
CA VAL A 872 13.29 -12.59 7.19
C VAL A 872 14.60 -12.65 7.97
N GLY A 873 14.65 -11.92 9.08
CA GLY A 873 15.77 -11.95 10.02
C GLY A 873 15.72 -13.14 10.99
N PRO A 874 16.62 -13.16 11.99
CA PRO A 874 16.59 -14.14 13.08
C PRO A 874 15.34 -13.98 13.97
N VAL A 875 15.06 -15.00 14.79
CA VAL A 875 14.22 -14.81 15.98
C VAL A 875 15.05 -14.22 17.12
N ILE A 876 14.39 -13.60 18.10
CA ILE A 876 15.05 -12.71 19.06
C ILE A 876 16.16 -13.38 19.89
N ASP A 877 15.98 -14.64 20.28
CA ASP A 877 16.94 -15.38 21.11
C ASP A 877 16.85 -16.90 20.87
N GLU A 878 17.75 -17.64 21.53
CA GLU A 878 17.81 -19.09 21.42
C GLU A 878 16.60 -19.78 22.09
N GLU A 879 16.02 -19.20 23.13
CA GLU A 879 14.82 -19.76 23.79
C GLU A 879 13.62 -19.75 22.83
N ALA A 880 13.39 -18.63 22.15
CA ALA A 880 12.41 -18.51 21.09
C ALA A 880 12.66 -19.54 19.97
N ARG A 881 13.92 -19.68 19.53
CA ARG A 881 14.30 -20.64 18.49
C ARG A 881 13.99 -22.08 18.90
N GLN A 882 14.34 -22.48 20.13
CA GLN A 882 14.07 -23.82 20.65
C GLN A 882 12.57 -24.10 20.79
N SER A 883 11.79 -23.13 21.25
CA SER A 883 10.33 -23.23 21.31
C SER A 883 9.71 -23.48 19.93
N LEU A 884 10.20 -22.78 18.90
CA LEU A 884 9.74 -22.97 17.52
C LEU A 884 10.16 -24.31 16.93
N LEU A 885 11.39 -24.77 17.20
CA LEU A 885 11.86 -26.10 16.79
C LEU A 885 11.03 -27.21 17.43
N ALA A 886 10.68 -27.08 18.71
CA ALA A 886 9.83 -28.04 19.40
C ALA A 886 8.41 -28.09 18.80
N HIS A 887 7.83 -26.93 18.45
CA HIS A 887 6.53 -26.88 17.79
C HIS A 887 6.59 -27.49 16.38
N ALA A 888 7.63 -27.18 15.60
CA ALA A 888 7.82 -27.76 14.28
C ALA A 888 7.94 -29.29 14.34
N ALA A 889 8.73 -29.82 15.29
CA ALA A 889 8.84 -31.26 15.52
C ALA A 889 7.49 -31.91 15.90
N LYS A 890 6.64 -31.21 16.66
CA LYS A 890 5.27 -31.66 16.95
C LYS A 890 4.43 -31.69 15.67
N LEU A 891 4.48 -30.65 14.85
CA LEU A 891 3.74 -30.58 13.58
C LEU A 891 4.17 -31.69 12.61
N ASP A 892 5.47 -31.98 12.50
CA ASP A 892 5.98 -33.03 11.61
C ASP A 892 5.39 -34.43 11.92
N SER A 893 4.80 -34.63 13.10
CA SER A 893 4.16 -35.90 13.48
C SER A 893 2.73 -36.09 12.94
N PHE A 894 2.03 -35.03 12.53
CA PHE A 894 0.63 -35.13 12.10
C PHE A 894 0.21 -34.18 10.97
N ALA A 895 0.94 -33.08 10.75
CA ALA A 895 0.65 -32.08 9.74
C ALA A 895 1.35 -32.43 8.42
N LYS A 896 0.79 -31.95 7.31
CA LYS A 896 1.44 -32.07 6.01
C LYS A 896 2.29 -30.83 5.76
N LEU A 897 3.60 -31.02 5.66
CA LEU A 897 4.53 -29.93 5.34
C LEU A 897 4.25 -29.40 3.93
N ILE A 898 4.05 -28.08 3.81
CA ILE A 898 3.90 -27.37 2.53
C ILE A 898 5.28 -26.94 2.03
N HIS A 899 6.03 -26.23 2.87
CA HIS A 899 7.37 -25.73 2.55
C HIS A 899 8.16 -25.32 3.81
N VAL A 900 9.48 -25.42 3.73
CA VAL A 900 10.45 -24.82 4.64
C VAL A 900 11.40 -24.00 3.78
N CYS A 901 11.57 -22.72 4.07
CA CYS A 901 12.51 -21.87 3.35
C CYS A 901 13.96 -22.29 3.64
N ASP A 902 14.86 -21.95 2.74
CA ASP A 902 16.30 -22.13 2.95
C ASP A 902 16.87 -20.96 3.76
N LEU A 903 17.87 -21.25 4.59
CA LEU A 903 18.72 -20.21 5.18
C LEU A 903 19.75 -19.77 4.14
N ALA A 904 19.95 -18.47 4.01
CA ALA A 904 20.95 -17.96 3.09
C ALA A 904 22.36 -18.41 3.52
N PRO A 905 23.28 -18.74 2.60
CA PRO A 905 24.59 -19.30 2.93
C PRO A 905 25.43 -18.44 3.89
N GLU A 906 25.25 -17.13 3.85
CA GLU A 906 25.90 -16.12 4.68
C GLU A 906 25.24 -15.91 6.05
N ALA A 907 24.09 -16.54 6.32
CA ALA A 907 23.46 -16.48 7.64
C ALA A 907 24.40 -17.11 8.68
N SER A 908 24.75 -16.35 9.72
CA SER A 908 25.71 -16.84 10.72
C SER A 908 25.19 -18.07 11.44
N PRO A 909 25.99 -19.15 11.57
CA PRO A 909 25.59 -20.33 12.34
C PRO A 909 25.47 -20.05 13.85
N LYS A 910 25.98 -18.89 14.30
CA LYS A 910 25.85 -18.39 15.67
C LYS A 910 24.64 -17.46 15.85
N GLY A 911 23.82 -17.26 14.83
CA GLY A 911 22.57 -16.51 14.94
C GLY A 911 21.39 -17.40 15.33
N SER A 912 20.37 -16.80 15.93
CA SER A 912 19.11 -17.47 16.28
C SER A 912 18.15 -17.55 15.09
N TYR A 913 18.58 -18.14 13.98
CA TYR A 913 17.73 -18.26 12.79
C TYR A 913 16.72 -19.41 12.89
N PHE A 914 15.48 -19.14 12.51
CA PHE A 914 14.46 -20.15 12.27
C PHE A 914 13.85 -19.92 10.88
N ALA A 915 14.07 -20.87 9.97
CA ALA A 915 13.55 -20.79 8.62
C ALA A 915 12.01 -20.80 8.61
N PRO A 916 11.34 -19.87 7.91
CA PRO A 916 9.89 -19.89 7.76
C PRO A 916 9.35 -21.24 7.26
N ARG A 917 8.22 -21.66 7.83
CA ARG A 917 7.57 -22.94 7.48
C ARG A 917 6.07 -22.79 7.34
N ALA A 918 5.48 -23.54 6.44
CA ALA A 918 4.04 -23.65 6.28
C ALA A 918 3.61 -25.11 6.38
N TYR A 919 2.53 -25.35 7.12
CA TYR A 919 1.97 -26.68 7.37
C TYR A 919 0.47 -26.68 7.10
N GLU A 920 -0.02 -27.71 6.41
CA GLU A 920 -1.43 -28.01 6.30
C GLU A 920 -1.87 -28.90 7.47
N ILE A 921 -2.90 -28.47 8.21
CA ILE A 921 -3.47 -29.18 9.36
C ILE A 921 -4.97 -29.42 9.17
N ASP A 922 -5.52 -30.38 9.91
CA ASP A 922 -6.95 -30.76 9.83
C ASP A 922 -7.89 -29.78 10.55
N GLY A 923 -7.37 -28.90 11.40
CA GLY A 923 -8.13 -27.78 11.96
C GLY A 923 -7.36 -27.00 13.03
N ILE A 924 -7.83 -25.79 13.31
CA ILE A 924 -7.23 -24.87 14.29
C ILE A 924 -7.20 -25.44 15.71
N HIS A 925 -8.08 -26.39 16.04
CA HIS A 925 -8.11 -27.08 17.34
C HIS A 925 -6.81 -27.83 17.69
N ARG A 926 -5.93 -28.08 16.71
CA ARG A 926 -4.57 -28.62 16.93
C ARG A 926 -3.64 -27.64 17.63
N LEU A 927 -3.99 -26.35 17.65
CA LEU A 927 -3.16 -25.27 18.20
C LEU A 927 -3.68 -24.88 19.59
N GLU A 928 -2.90 -25.22 20.62
CA GLU A 928 -3.29 -25.00 22.02
C GLU A 928 -3.02 -23.58 22.52
N ARG A 929 -2.04 -22.89 21.92
CA ARG A 929 -1.58 -21.55 22.29
C ARG A 929 -0.97 -20.84 21.09
N GLU A 930 -0.68 -19.56 21.24
CA GLU A 930 0.12 -18.82 20.25
C GLU A 930 1.54 -19.41 20.13
N VAL A 931 2.03 -19.49 18.89
CA VAL A 931 3.42 -19.81 18.57
C VAL A 931 4.05 -18.60 17.89
N PHE A 932 4.98 -17.96 18.60
CA PHE A 932 5.48 -16.63 18.24
C PHE A 932 6.69 -16.70 17.29
N GLY A 933 6.44 -17.05 16.03
CA GLY A 933 7.48 -17.14 14.99
C GLY A 933 6.91 -17.41 13.60
N PRO A 934 7.76 -17.67 12.58
CA PRO A 934 7.34 -17.69 11.18
C PRO A 934 6.82 -19.08 10.79
N ILE A 935 5.78 -19.54 11.49
CA ILE A 935 5.09 -20.81 11.23
C ILE A 935 3.64 -20.52 10.85
N LEU A 936 3.32 -20.75 9.57
CA LEU A 936 1.97 -20.63 9.04
C LEU A 936 1.25 -21.98 9.08
N HIS A 937 0.03 -22.00 9.58
CA HIS A 937 -0.85 -23.16 9.51
C HIS A 937 -1.93 -22.90 8.46
N VAL A 938 -2.25 -23.90 7.64
CA VAL A 938 -3.26 -23.81 6.58
C VAL A 938 -4.35 -24.84 6.85
N VAL A 939 -5.60 -24.39 6.81
CA VAL A 939 -6.80 -25.22 7.00
C VAL A 939 -7.69 -25.04 5.77
N ARG A 940 -8.10 -26.15 5.16
CA ARG A 940 -9.12 -26.14 4.09
C ARG A 940 -10.52 -26.15 4.69
N TRP A 941 -11.47 -25.50 4.02
CA TRP A 941 -12.88 -25.51 4.41
C TRP A 941 -13.80 -25.54 3.19
N LYS A 942 -15.00 -26.14 3.31
CA LYS A 942 -15.99 -26.16 2.22
C LYS A 942 -16.85 -24.91 2.24
N SER A 943 -17.33 -24.45 1.08
CA SER A 943 -18.22 -23.28 0.95
C SER A 943 -19.37 -23.24 1.99
N THR A 944 -19.94 -24.41 2.32
CA THR A 944 -21.04 -24.62 3.26
C THR A 944 -20.66 -24.54 4.74
N GLU A 945 -19.36 -24.53 5.07
CA GLU A 945 -18.82 -24.65 6.44
C GLU A 945 -18.33 -23.32 7.01
N LEU A 946 -18.58 -22.18 6.34
CA LEU A 946 -18.09 -20.87 6.77
C LEU A 946 -18.42 -20.55 8.24
N ASP A 947 -19.63 -20.87 8.71
CA ASP A 947 -19.99 -20.62 10.11
C ASP A 947 -19.18 -21.48 11.08
N GLN A 948 -18.85 -22.71 10.69
CA GLN A 948 -18.02 -23.61 11.51
C GLN A 948 -16.59 -23.10 11.58
N VAL A 949 -16.07 -22.52 10.50
CA VAL A 949 -14.77 -21.83 10.50
C VAL A 949 -14.77 -20.68 11.49
N CYS A 950 -15.79 -19.82 11.45
CA CYS A 950 -15.95 -18.74 12.42
C CYS A 950 -16.04 -19.27 13.86
N ASP A 951 -16.82 -20.32 14.11
CA ASP A 951 -16.95 -20.92 15.44
C ASP A 951 -15.62 -21.49 15.94
N ALA A 952 -14.84 -22.13 15.07
CA ALA A 952 -13.54 -22.67 15.41
C ALA A 952 -12.52 -21.55 15.76
N ILE A 953 -12.57 -20.42 15.05
CA ILE A 953 -11.75 -19.24 15.38
C ILE A 953 -12.16 -18.65 16.73
N ALA A 954 -13.46 -18.45 16.96
CA ALA A 954 -13.99 -17.91 18.21
C ALA A 954 -13.65 -18.80 19.41
N ALA A 955 -13.66 -20.12 19.24
CA ALA A 955 -13.35 -21.10 20.29
C ALA A 955 -11.90 -21.01 20.81
N THR A 956 -10.99 -20.37 20.08
CA THR A 956 -9.61 -20.13 20.57
C THR A 956 -9.57 -19.17 21.77
N GLY A 957 -10.61 -18.36 21.95
CA GLY A 957 -10.69 -17.33 22.98
C GLY A 957 -9.83 -16.08 22.73
N TYR A 958 -9.04 -16.06 21.65
CA TYR A 958 -8.31 -14.89 21.18
C TYR A 958 -9.17 -14.03 20.25
N GLY A 959 -8.77 -12.77 20.06
CA GLY A 959 -9.52 -11.81 19.26
C GLY A 959 -8.70 -10.57 18.89
N LEU A 960 -7.49 -10.75 18.36
CA LEU A 960 -6.57 -9.65 18.01
C LEU A 960 -6.71 -9.19 16.55
N THR A 961 -6.20 -9.95 15.57
CA THR A 961 -6.35 -9.63 14.14
C THR A 961 -7.08 -10.71 13.33
N LEU A 962 -7.87 -10.26 12.36
CA LEU A 962 -8.61 -11.09 11.41
C LEU A 962 -8.43 -10.56 9.98
N GLY A 963 -8.06 -11.43 9.06
CA GLY A 963 -8.05 -11.14 7.63
C GLY A 963 -9.25 -11.76 6.92
N ILE A 964 -9.83 -11.04 5.95
CA ILE A 964 -10.90 -11.55 5.08
C ILE A 964 -10.52 -11.22 3.65
N HIS A 965 -10.32 -12.24 2.82
CA HIS A 965 -10.19 -12.10 1.38
C HIS A 965 -11.46 -12.61 0.72
N SER A 966 -12.29 -11.67 0.26
CA SER A 966 -13.56 -11.92 -0.42
C SER A 966 -13.97 -10.69 -1.22
N ARG A 967 -14.63 -10.91 -2.35
CA ARG A 967 -15.29 -9.86 -3.15
C ARG A 967 -16.79 -9.74 -2.84
N ILE A 968 -17.30 -10.54 -1.90
CA ILE A 968 -18.72 -10.65 -1.57
C ILE A 968 -18.97 -9.94 -0.24
N ASP A 969 -19.74 -8.85 -0.27
CA ASP A 969 -19.98 -8.02 0.91
C ASP A 969 -20.82 -8.78 1.96
N GLU A 970 -21.78 -9.61 1.52
CA GLU A 970 -22.51 -10.55 2.38
C GLU A 970 -21.57 -11.49 3.16
N THR A 971 -20.53 -12.04 2.53
CA THR A 971 -19.54 -12.90 3.19
C THR A 971 -18.77 -12.12 4.26
N VAL A 972 -18.28 -10.93 3.91
CA VAL A 972 -17.56 -10.06 4.86
C VAL A 972 -18.44 -9.71 6.06
N ALA A 973 -19.69 -9.28 5.81
CA ALA A 973 -20.64 -8.92 6.85
C ALA A 973 -21.01 -10.11 7.76
N ARG A 974 -21.16 -11.31 7.18
CA ARG A 974 -21.44 -12.53 7.95
C ARG A 974 -20.29 -12.88 8.88
N ILE A 975 -19.06 -12.81 8.40
CA ILE A 975 -17.86 -13.08 9.20
C ILE A 975 -17.72 -12.05 10.33
N THR A 976 -17.81 -10.75 10.01
CA THR A 976 -17.62 -9.67 11.00
C THR A 976 -18.75 -9.58 12.03
N ALA A 977 -19.97 -9.99 11.69
CA ALA A 977 -21.08 -10.08 12.65
C ALA A 977 -20.92 -11.25 13.64
N ARG A 978 -20.18 -12.31 13.25
CA ARG A 978 -20.03 -13.53 14.06
C ARG A 978 -18.73 -13.56 14.87
N LEU A 979 -17.65 -12.97 14.36
CA LEU A 979 -16.35 -12.94 15.01
C LEU A 979 -16.12 -11.64 15.77
N HIS A 980 -15.85 -11.76 17.07
CA HIS A 980 -15.44 -10.63 17.89
C HIS A 980 -13.91 -10.52 17.88
N VAL A 981 -13.38 -9.71 16.95
CA VAL A 981 -11.94 -9.50 16.76
C VAL A 981 -11.66 -8.02 16.72
N GLY A 982 -10.67 -7.58 17.50
CA GLY A 982 -10.37 -6.17 17.66
C GLY A 982 -10.01 -5.46 16.35
N ASN A 983 -9.22 -6.09 15.47
CA ASN A 983 -8.79 -5.48 14.21
C ASN A 983 -9.09 -6.42 13.03
N THR A 984 -10.03 -6.01 12.18
CA THR A 984 -10.38 -6.76 10.96
C THR A 984 -9.88 -6.04 9.71
N TYR A 985 -9.29 -6.80 8.79
CA TYR A 985 -8.69 -6.31 7.55
C TYR A 985 -9.29 -7.05 6.36
N VAL A 986 -9.83 -6.31 5.38
CA VAL A 986 -10.47 -6.89 4.20
C VAL A 986 -9.63 -6.62 2.95
N ASN A 987 -9.32 -7.68 2.20
CA ASN A 987 -8.54 -7.65 0.96
C ASN A 987 -7.19 -6.92 1.10
N ARG A 988 -6.48 -7.18 2.21
CA ARG A 988 -5.12 -6.71 2.49
C ARG A 988 -4.49 -7.59 3.58
N ASN A 989 -3.19 -7.40 3.80
CA ASN A 989 -2.47 -7.95 4.95
C ASN A 989 -3.10 -7.54 6.30
N ILE A 990 -2.77 -8.29 7.36
CA ILE A 990 -3.33 -8.11 8.72
C ILE A 990 -2.34 -7.48 9.71
N VAL A 991 -1.23 -6.92 9.21
CA VAL A 991 -0.13 -6.34 10.00
C VAL A 991 0.03 -4.85 9.71
N GLY A 992 0.83 -4.15 10.52
CA GLY A 992 1.14 -2.73 10.31
C GLY A 992 -0.06 -1.81 10.53
N ALA A 993 -0.75 -1.95 11.66
CA ALA A 993 -1.80 -1.03 12.07
C ALA A 993 -1.24 0.39 12.25
N VAL A 994 -1.90 1.40 11.69
CA VAL A 994 -1.44 2.79 11.74
C VAL A 994 -2.15 3.54 12.85
N VAL A 995 -1.38 4.21 13.71
CA VAL A 995 -1.87 5.01 14.85
C VAL A 995 -2.88 6.07 14.40
N GLY A 996 -4.04 6.11 15.05
CA GLY A 996 -5.13 7.04 14.72
C GLY A 996 -5.93 6.66 13.47
N VAL A 997 -5.54 5.60 12.74
CA VAL A 997 -6.25 5.12 11.53
C VAL A 997 -6.85 3.73 11.76
N GLN A 998 -6.05 2.78 12.26
CA GLN A 998 -6.53 1.48 12.74
C GLN A 998 -6.16 1.31 14.21
N PRO A 999 -6.87 1.95 15.16
CA PRO A 999 -6.65 1.74 16.58
C PRO A 999 -6.48 0.25 16.92
N PHE A 1000 -5.35 -0.08 17.51
CA PHE A 1000 -4.87 -1.45 17.61
C PHE A 1000 -5.08 -2.02 19.01
N GLY A 1001 -5.59 -3.24 19.07
CA GLY A 1001 -5.80 -3.97 20.32
C GLY A 1001 -6.92 -4.99 20.21
N GLY A 1002 -6.82 -6.06 20.97
CA GLY A 1002 -7.76 -7.19 20.90
C GLY A 1002 -8.78 -7.21 22.04
N GLU A 1003 -9.53 -8.30 22.09
CA GLU A 1003 -10.41 -8.66 23.20
C GLU A 1003 -10.21 -10.12 23.61
N GLY A 1004 -10.92 -10.58 24.65
CA GLY A 1004 -10.77 -11.93 25.18
C GLY A 1004 -9.37 -12.17 25.74
N LEU A 1005 -8.72 -13.25 25.30
CA LEU A 1005 -7.33 -13.57 25.66
C LEU A 1005 -6.30 -12.63 25.03
N SER A 1006 -6.70 -11.80 24.07
CA SER A 1006 -5.79 -10.90 23.34
C SER A 1006 -5.60 -9.54 24.00
N GLY A 1007 -6.49 -9.13 24.90
CA GLY A 1007 -6.24 -7.94 25.69
C GLY A 1007 -7.45 -7.42 26.45
N THR A 1008 -7.19 -6.43 27.28
CA THR A 1008 -8.21 -5.73 28.07
C THR A 1008 -8.78 -4.52 27.34
N GLY A 1009 -8.05 -4.00 26.35
CA GLY A 1009 -8.22 -2.64 25.86
C GLY A 1009 -7.96 -1.57 26.95
N PRO A 1010 -8.24 -0.29 26.65
CA PRO A 1010 -8.66 0.24 25.35
C PRO A 1010 -7.56 0.13 24.28
N LYS A 1011 -7.94 0.26 23.01
CA LYS A 1011 -7.01 0.17 21.87
C LYS A 1011 -5.94 1.27 21.90
N ALA A 1012 -4.69 0.87 21.76
CA ALA A 1012 -3.58 1.78 21.53
C ALA A 1012 -3.76 2.54 20.21
N GLY A 1013 -3.37 3.82 20.20
CA GLY A 1013 -3.50 4.70 19.04
C GLY A 1013 -4.95 5.03 18.71
N GLY A 1014 -5.85 4.83 19.68
CA GLY A 1014 -7.28 5.08 19.56
C GLY A 1014 -7.78 6.18 20.49
N PRO A 1015 -8.98 6.72 20.21
CA PRO A 1015 -9.51 7.87 20.91
C PRO A 1015 -9.90 7.59 22.36
N HIS A 1016 -9.99 6.32 22.76
CA HIS A 1016 -10.37 5.91 24.12
C HIS A 1016 -9.17 5.61 25.03
N TYR A 1017 -7.94 5.57 24.49
CA TYR A 1017 -6.77 5.10 25.24
C TYR A 1017 -6.46 5.99 26.46
N LEU A 1018 -6.37 7.31 26.27
CA LEU A 1018 -5.95 8.25 27.32
C LEU A 1018 -6.88 8.27 28.54
N TYR A 1019 -8.18 8.00 28.38
CA TYR A 1019 -9.11 7.99 29.52
C TYR A 1019 -8.73 6.94 30.56
N ARG A 1020 -8.17 5.80 30.14
CA ARG A 1020 -7.79 4.74 31.08
C ARG A 1020 -6.59 5.12 31.95
N PHE A 1021 -5.78 6.06 31.49
CA PHE A 1021 -4.66 6.65 32.23
C PHE A 1021 -5.07 7.80 33.16
N ALA A 1022 -6.33 8.23 33.13
CA ALA A 1022 -6.83 9.38 33.87
C ALA A 1022 -7.90 9.02 34.89
N SER A 1023 -8.07 9.86 35.91
CA SER A 1023 -9.20 9.87 36.85
C SER A 1023 -10.10 11.08 36.58
N GLU A 1024 -11.41 10.87 36.68
CA GLU A 1024 -12.43 11.91 36.57
C GLU A 1024 -12.61 12.67 37.89
N ARG A 1025 -12.81 13.98 37.79
CA ARG A 1025 -13.07 14.87 38.94
C ARG A 1025 -14.18 15.86 38.57
N THR A 1026 -15.32 15.79 39.26
CA THR A 1026 -16.43 16.74 39.10
C THR A 1026 -16.32 17.86 40.13
N LEU A 1027 -16.44 19.11 39.67
CA LEU A 1027 -16.56 20.28 40.53
C LEU A 1027 -17.97 20.88 40.33
N SER A 1028 -18.74 20.95 41.42
CA SER A 1028 -20.05 21.59 41.47
C SER A 1028 -19.95 22.84 42.34
N VAL A 1029 -20.29 23.98 41.78
CA VAL A 1029 -20.25 25.28 42.46
C VAL A 1029 -21.64 25.88 42.46
N ASP A 1030 -22.22 26.06 43.65
CA ASP A 1030 -23.40 26.88 43.84
C ASP A 1030 -23.02 28.36 43.60
N THR A 1031 -23.55 28.92 42.52
CA THR A 1031 -23.31 30.30 42.10
C THR A 1031 -24.44 31.24 42.55
N THR A 1032 -25.46 30.76 43.25
CA THR A 1032 -26.57 31.60 43.73
C THR A 1032 -26.09 32.68 44.69
N ALA A 1033 -25.15 32.36 45.57
CA ALA A 1033 -24.53 33.29 46.52
C ALA A 1033 -23.79 34.47 45.85
N ALA A 1034 -23.45 34.36 44.56
CA ALA A 1034 -22.76 35.41 43.80
C ALA A 1034 -23.70 36.45 43.15
N GLY A 1035 -25.03 36.35 43.36
CA GLY A 1035 -25.99 37.38 42.93
C GLY A 1035 -27.15 36.92 42.05
N GLY A 1036 -27.46 35.62 42.01
CA GLY A 1036 -28.53 35.06 41.17
C GLY A 1036 -28.16 34.94 39.68
N ASN A 1037 -28.97 34.20 38.91
CA ASN A 1037 -28.67 33.92 37.51
C ASN A 1037 -29.07 35.11 36.60
N ALA A 1038 -28.11 35.98 36.32
CA ALA A 1038 -28.29 37.13 35.42
C ALA A 1038 -28.84 36.74 34.03
N SER A 1039 -28.46 35.57 33.50
CA SER A 1039 -28.98 35.09 32.21
C SER A 1039 -30.47 34.71 32.25
N LEU A 1040 -30.98 34.35 33.44
CA LEU A 1040 -32.40 34.08 33.68
C LEU A 1040 -33.21 35.38 33.85
N MET A 1041 -32.56 36.44 34.35
CA MET A 1041 -33.15 37.78 34.44
C MET A 1041 -33.11 38.56 33.12
N SER A 1042 -32.35 38.08 32.13
CA SER A 1042 -32.21 38.68 30.79
C SER A 1042 -32.89 37.89 29.68
N LEU A 1043 -33.76 36.92 30.02
CA LEU A 1043 -34.58 36.21 29.03
C LEU A 1043 -35.60 37.19 28.44
N ASP A 1044 -35.51 37.45 27.14
CA ASP A 1044 -36.50 38.22 26.38
C ASP A 1044 -37.67 37.28 26.00
N GLU A 1045 -38.92 37.76 26.04
CA GLU A 1045 -40.10 36.91 25.78
C GLU A 1045 -40.25 36.52 24.29
N GLN A 1046 -39.39 37.03 23.41
CA GLN A 1046 -39.46 36.85 21.94
C GLN A 1046 -38.33 36.02 21.32
N GLU A 1047 -37.36 35.52 22.09
CA GLU A 1047 -36.43 34.44 21.68
C GLU A 1047 -36.94 33.07 22.13
#